data_AF-A0A4R9GAL2-F1
#
_entry.id   AF-A0A4R9GAL2-F1
#
_cell.length_a   1.000
_cell.length_b   1.000
_cell.length_c   1.000
_cell.angle_alpha   90.00
_cell.angle_beta   90.00
_cell.angle_gamma   90.00
#
_symmetry.space_group_name_H-M   'P 1'
#
loop_
_entity.id
_entity.type
_entity.pdbx_description
1 polymer ?
#
loop_
_entity_poly.entity_id
_entity_poly.type
_entity_poly.pdbx_seq_one_letter_code
_entity_poly.pdbx_strand_id
1 'polypeptide(L)'
;MSTPDFRLLFESVPGLYLVLDPKLNIIAVSEAYLSATKTVRSEILGRWIFDVFPDNPSDPSATGVSNLRDSLEAVLRDKKQNAMAVQKYDIRLPESEGGHFIAKYWSPVNCPVLDSAGNTIYIVHRVEDVTEFVELKNSENQKSQITEELLSKTALMESEIYRRAQEVQKANKLLLQANEELSRREKELQQLYERLHEMNQLKSQFFANVSHELRTPLTLILAPLRKLMAKESIGETYRSDFQVMERNAQTLLKHVNDLLDISKVEAGKMNVEYAEVDVSKLLQRIASHFDSVAVERSILFDVETSGQLFAELDPAKVERIFLNLISNAFKFAPVGGKVSCSAKKMGDVAMVQVSDNGPGVPEKLREAIFERFRQVNEGDSRSFGGTGLGLAIAKEFAELHYGRIHVEENPGGGALFQLSLPLKAPTSVTLVNGDENELSQATLLGTLHEFRRYQTDERPDLEDTNLPSALVVEDNPEMREYIFDTLKSEFNVTMAVNGKEGLEKAIHIVPDVLITDIMMPVMSGDIMVREIRKIPELNRMPILLLSAKSDDDLRIKLLQEGGQDYVLKPFLQEELLARVRNFAALKKAQEDLEQSNREMEAFSYSISHDLRSPIRGIEGLGKILLEDYLAVLDEEGRKMLSVIVSTATHMARLVDDLLSFHKVTKLTVNFQEIDTSNVVDEVLTSLKSEYSSEKYRVEIGELPRIFGDSTTIRQVWMNLLSNAFKYSSKRENPEIRIGCKSENGENEFFVKDNGAGFNPEYVDRLFKVFQRLHSINEFDGTGVGLAIVARIVSRHGGRVRAESTVDQGATFYFSLPKVK
;
A
#
# COMPACT_ATOMS: atom_id res chain seq x y z
N MET A 1 -15.89 47.72 -28.32
CA MET A 1 -17.34 47.79 -28.13
C MET A 1 -17.67 49.19 -27.64
N SER A 2 -18.73 49.82 -28.14
CA SER A 2 -19.22 51.07 -27.56
C SER A 2 -19.68 50.83 -26.12
N THR A 3 -19.37 51.75 -25.21
CA THR A 3 -19.95 51.73 -23.85
C THR A 3 -21.47 51.82 -23.96
N PRO A 4 -22.23 50.97 -23.26
CA PRO A 4 -23.69 51.02 -23.30
C PRO A 4 -24.20 52.35 -22.75
N ASP A 5 -25.30 52.85 -23.31
CA ASP A 5 -25.96 54.05 -22.81
C ASP A 5 -26.72 53.72 -21.51
N PHE A 6 -26.01 53.85 -20.39
CA PHE A 6 -26.56 53.61 -19.06
C PHE A 6 -27.72 54.56 -18.72
N ARG A 7 -27.81 55.73 -19.35
CA ARG A 7 -28.93 56.65 -19.16
C ARG A 7 -30.17 56.09 -19.84
N LEU A 8 -30.08 55.70 -21.11
CA LEU A 8 -31.19 55.08 -21.84
C LEU A 8 -31.66 53.79 -21.16
N LEU A 9 -30.72 52.97 -20.67
CA LEU A 9 -31.03 51.77 -19.89
C LEU A 9 -31.79 52.09 -18.60
N PHE A 10 -31.34 53.08 -17.82
CA PHE A 10 -32.02 53.48 -16.58
C PHE A 10 -33.38 54.15 -16.84
N GLU A 11 -33.50 55.04 -17.82
CA GLU A 11 -34.78 55.68 -18.14
C GLU A 11 -35.82 54.62 -18.58
N SER A 12 -35.36 53.52 -19.21
CA SER A 12 -36.20 52.42 -19.71
C SER A 12 -36.49 51.28 -18.71
N VAL A 13 -36.00 51.29 -17.46
CA VAL A 13 -36.30 50.17 -16.55
C VAL A 13 -37.80 50.15 -16.14
N PRO A 14 -38.43 48.96 -16.07
CA PRO A 14 -39.87 48.84 -15.77
C PRO A 14 -40.24 49.14 -14.32
N GLY A 15 -39.26 49.22 -13.41
CA GLY A 15 -39.50 49.58 -12.01
C GLY A 15 -39.65 51.09 -11.82
N LEU A 16 -40.37 51.48 -10.77
CA LEU A 16 -40.55 52.87 -10.38
C LEU A 16 -39.29 53.33 -9.62
N TYR A 17 -38.36 53.97 -10.33
CA TYR A 17 -37.09 54.44 -9.78
C TYR A 17 -36.93 55.94 -9.96
N LEU A 18 -36.42 56.56 -8.90
CA LEU A 18 -36.04 57.96 -8.84
C LEU A 18 -34.67 58.05 -8.16
N VAL A 19 -33.78 58.92 -8.63
CA VAL A 19 -32.45 59.13 -8.04
C VAL A 19 -32.35 60.53 -7.49
N LEU A 20 -31.86 60.64 -6.25
CA LEU A 20 -31.66 61.88 -5.52
C LEU A 20 -30.18 62.21 -5.34
N ASP A 21 -29.83 63.49 -5.33
CA ASP A 21 -28.57 63.96 -4.77
C ASP A 21 -28.61 63.98 -3.22
N PRO A 22 -27.48 64.23 -2.52
CA PRO A 22 -27.46 64.28 -1.05
C PRO A 22 -28.19 65.49 -0.44
N LYS A 23 -28.72 66.40 -1.26
CA LYS A 23 -29.61 67.51 -0.85
C LYS A 23 -31.09 67.17 -1.11
N LEU A 24 -31.37 65.96 -1.58
CA LEU A 24 -32.69 65.44 -1.94
C LEU A 24 -33.33 66.13 -3.17
N ASN A 25 -32.50 66.58 -4.11
CA ASN A 25 -32.96 67.01 -5.44
C ASN A 25 -33.04 65.82 -6.41
N ILE A 26 -34.07 65.78 -7.24
CA ILE A 26 -34.30 64.73 -8.23
C ILE A 26 -33.33 64.90 -9.41
N ILE A 27 -32.46 63.91 -9.66
CA ILE A 27 -31.45 63.96 -10.74
C ILE A 27 -31.68 62.96 -11.87
N ALA A 28 -32.42 61.88 -11.64
CA ALA A 28 -32.83 60.92 -12.67
C ALA A 28 -34.16 60.25 -12.28
N VAL A 29 -34.92 59.79 -13.26
CA VAL A 29 -36.24 59.16 -13.07
C VAL A 29 -36.59 58.23 -14.24
N SER A 30 -37.13 57.03 -13.95
CA SER A 30 -37.57 56.07 -14.97
C SER A 30 -38.91 56.48 -15.60
N GLU A 31 -39.16 56.05 -16.85
CA GLU A 31 -40.45 56.28 -17.53
C GLU A 31 -41.62 55.69 -16.72
N ALA A 32 -41.41 54.53 -16.09
CA ALA A 32 -42.42 53.89 -15.26
C ALA A 32 -42.81 54.77 -14.07
N TYR A 33 -41.84 55.40 -13.38
CA TYR A 33 -42.11 56.32 -12.27
C TYR A 33 -42.90 57.56 -12.72
N LEU A 34 -42.56 58.15 -13.86
CA LEU A 34 -43.29 59.29 -14.44
C LEU A 34 -44.75 58.91 -14.78
N SER A 35 -44.95 57.78 -15.45
CA SER A 35 -46.26 57.29 -15.85
C SER A 35 -47.16 56.95 -14.66
N ALA A 36 -46.57 56.37 -13.60
CA ALA A 36 -47.25 56.07 -12.34
C ALA A 36 -47.63 57.35 -11.59
N THR A 37 -46.72 58.32 -11.48
CA THR A 37 -46.93 59.58 -10.73
C THR A 37 -47.62 60.70 -11.52
N LYS A 38 -47.90 60.51 -12.81
CA LYS A 38 -48.45 61.52 -13.73
C LYS A 38 -47.62 62.81 -13.81
N THR A 39 -46.30 62.69 -13.70
CA THR A 39 -45.36 63.82 -13.77
C THR A 39 -44.59 63.87 -15.10
N VAL A 40 -44.07 65.05 -15.46
CA VAL A 40 -43.25 65.25 -16.66
C VAL A 40 -41.78 65.44 -16.26
N ARG A 41 -40.86 64.70 -16.90
CA ARG A 41 -39.42 64.71 -16.54
C ARG A 41 -38.82 66.12 -16.46
N SER A 42 -39.12 66.99 -17.42
CA SER A 42 -38.60 68.36 -17.50
C SER A 42 -39.08 69.28 -16.37
N GLU A 43 -40.15 68.91 -15.67
CA GLU A 43 -40.73 69.71 -14.59
C GLU A 43 -40.20 69.32 -13.21
N ILE A 44 -39.68 68.09 -13.06
CA ILE A 44 -39.27 67.53 -11.78
C ILE A 44 -37.74 67.42 -11.62
N LEU A 45 -36.98 67.27 -12.70
CA LEU A 45 -35.52 67.20 -12.63
C LEU A 45 -34.92 68.52 -12.09
N GLY A 46 -33.96 68.39 -11.18
CA GLY A 46 -33.28 69.49 -10.49
C GLY A 46 -34.08 70.12 -9.34
N ARG A 47 -35.32 69.68 -9.08
CA ARG A 47 -36.15 70.16 -7.97
C ARG A 47 -36.02 69.29 -6.72
N TRP A 48 -36.29 69.88 -5.57
CA TRP A 48 -36.34 69.19 -4.29
C TRP A 48 -37.53 68.23 -4.25
N ILE A 49 -37.32 66.99 -3.78
CA ILE A 49 -38.35 65.94 -3.87
C ILE A 49 -39.67 66.33 -3.20
N PHE A 50 -39.63 67.04 -2.07
CA PHE A 50 -40.83 67.43 -1.33
C PHE A 50 -41.56 68.65 -1.90
N ASP A 51 -40.93 69.43 -2.78
CA ASP A 51 -41.61 70.50 -3.54
C ASP A 51 -42.38 69.92 -4.73
N VAL A 52 -41.87 68.82 -5.31
CA VAL A 52 -42.52 68.07 -6.39
C VAL A 52 -43.62 67.15 -5.85
N PHE A 53 -43.37 66.53 -4.69
CA PHE A 53 -44.27 65.60 -4.02
C PHE A 53 -44.59 66.08 -2.59
N PRO A 54 -45.43 67.13 -2.43
CA PRO A 54 -45.92 67.59 -1.13
C PRO A 54 -47.12 66.78 -0.62
N ASP A 55 -47.26 66.64 0.70
CA ASP A 55 -48.44 66.03 1.31
C ASP A 55 -49.74 66.74 0.87
N ASN A 56 -50.83 65.99 0.72
CA ASN A 56 -52.13 66.51 0.30
C ASN A 56 -52.68 67.51 1.35
N PRO A 57 -52.81 68.82 1.04
CA PRO A 57 -53.25 69.82 2.01
C PRO A 57 -54.72 69.66 2.44
N SER A 58 -55.48 68.77 1.78
CA SER A 58 -56.86 68.43 2.14
C SER A 58 -56.96 67.27 3.14
N ASP A 59 -55.86 66.58 3.45
CA ASP A 59 -55.81 65.48 4.42
C ASP A 59 -54.94 65.86 5.63
N PRO A 60 -55.53 66.30 6.75
CA PRO A 60 -54.80 66.66 7.97
C PRO A 60 -54.03 65.51 8.62
N SER A 61 -54.20 64.27 8.14
CA SER A 61 -53.52 63.07 8.63
C SER A 61 -52.42 62.56 7.69
N ALA A 62 -52.14 63.27 6.59
CA ALA A 62 -51.04 62.97 5.70
C ALA A 62 -49.70 63.01 6.46
N THR A 63 -48.96 61.90 6.40
CA THR A 63 -47.64 61.72 7.04
C THR A 63 -46.58 61.23 6.06
N GLY A 64 -46.92 61.12 4.76
CA GLY A 64 -46.08 60.51 3.73
C GLY A 64 -44.76 61.25 3.53
N VAL A 65 -44.80 62.58 3.46
CA VAL A 65 -43.59 63.42 3.35
C VAL A 65 -42.71 63.31 4.59
N SER A 66 -43.29 63.33 5.80
CA SER A 66 -42.51 63.21 7.04
C SER A 66 -41.80 61.87 7.12
N ASN A 67 -42.54 60.77 6.92
CA ASN A 67 -41.98 59.42 6.97
C ASN A 67 -40.91 59.20 5.89
N LEU A 68 -41.09 59.78 4.69
CA LEU A 68 -40.11 59.70 3.62
C LEU A 68 -38.85 60.52 3.94
N ARG A 69 -39.00 61.70 4.55
CA ARG A 69 -37.86 62.50 5.02
C ARG A 69 -37.04 61.76 6.07
N ASP A 70 -37.68 61.21 7.10
CA ASP A 70 -37.01 60.45 8.15
C ASP A 70 -36.23 59.24 7.58
N SER A 71 -36.81 58.55 6.58
CA SER A 71 -36.15 57.46 5.86
C SER A 71 -34.93 57.93 5.05
N LEU A 72 -35.06 59.01 4.27
CA LEU A 72 -33.97 59.55 3.45
C LEU A 72 -32.83 60.12 4.30
N GLU A 73 -33.15 60.81 5.41
CA GLU A 73 -32.16 61.29 6.37
C GLU A 73 -31.46 60.13 7.11
N ALA A 74 -32.18 59.05 7.43
CA ALA A 74 -31.56 57.83 7.96
C ALA A 74 -30.60 57.18 6.95
N VAL A 75 -30.94 57.15 5.66
CA VAL A 75 -30.03 56.64 4.61
C VAL A 75 -28.76 57.49 4.50
N LEU A 76 -28.88 58.83 4.56
CA LEU A 76 -27.72 59.74 4.53
C LEU A 76 -26.82 59.58 5.76
N ARG A 77 -27.41 59.43 6.95
CA ARG A 77 -26.69 59.31 8.23
C ARG A 77 -26.05 57.93 8.42
N ASP A 78 -26.84 56.87 8.21
CA ASP A 78 -26.48 55.50 8.59
C ASP A 78 -25.84 54.70 7.44
N LYS A 79 -25.85 55.26 6.22
CA LYS A 79 -25.23 54.71 5.00
C LYS A 79 -25.66 53.28 4.66
N LYS A 80 -26.90 52.93 5.02
CA LYS A 80 -27.54 51.62 4.78
C LYS A 80 -28.89 51.83 4.10
N GLN A 81 -29.37 50.80 3.41
CA GLN A 81 -30.72 50.81 2.86
C GLN A 81 -31.77 50.95 3.96
N ASN A 82 -32.85 51.68 3.70
CA ASN A 82 -33.99 51.83 4.59
C ASN A 82 -35.28 51.51 3.81
N ALA A 83 -36.02 50.50 4.27
CA ALA A 83 -37.32 50.13 3.72
C ALA A 83 -38.42 50.69 4.62
N MET A 84 -39.43 51.30 4.01
CA MET A 84 -40.55 51.92 4.71
C MET A 84 -41.77 51.00 4.72
N ALA A 85 -42.60 51.09 5.75
CA ALA A 85 -43.94 50.52 5.71
C ALA A 85 -44.79 51.21 4.63
N VAL A 86 -45.85 50.54 4.16
CA VAL A 86 -46.74 51.06 3.10
C VAL A 86 -47.25 52.46 3.45
N GLN A 87 -46.99 53.44 2.59
CA GLN A 87 -47.42 54.82 2.73
C GLN A 87 -48.64 55.09 1.85
N LYS A 88 -49.70 55.66 2.43
CA LYS A 88 -50.72 56.36 1.64
C LYS A 88 -50.11 57.68 1.17
N TYR A 89 -50.04 57.89 -0.14
CA TYR A 89 -49.64 59.16 -0.73
C TYR A 89 -50.45 59.42 -1.99
N ASP A 90 -51.24 60.50 -1.96
CA ASP A 90 -52.19 60.81 -3.03
C ASP A 90 -51.48 61.48 -4.21
N ILE A 91 -51.69 60.97 -5.43
CA ILE A 91 -51.19 61.62 -6.65
C ILE A 91 -52.13 62.75 -7.05
N ARG A 92 -51.59 63.95 -7.24
CA ARG A 92 -52.29 65.04 -7.90
C ARG A 92 -52.30 64.83 -9.42
N LEU A 93 -53.49 64.79 -10.03
CA LEU A 93 -53.63 64.75 -11.48
C LEU A 93 -53.13 66.06 -12.13
N PRO A 94 -52.70 66.03 -13.40
CA PRO A 94 -52.40 67.24 -14.17
C PRO A 94 -53.57 68.24 -14.20
N GLU A 95 -53.29 69.53 -14.38
CA GLU A 95 -54.35 70.56 -14.45
C GLU A 95 -55.31 70.33 -15.63
N SER A 96 -54.85 69.67 -16.70
CA SER A 96 -55.68 69.22 -17.83
C SER A 96 -56.69 68.13 -17.49
N GLU A 97 -56.52 67.43 -16.35
CA GLU A 97 -57.39 66.35 -15.86
C GLU A 97 -58.14 66.75 -14.57
N GLY A 98 -58.24 68.06 -14.30
CA GLY A 98 -59.02 68.62 -13.19
C GLY A 98 -58.23 68.88 -11.90
N GLY A 99 -56.96 68.48 -11.83
CA GLY A 99 -56.07 68.80 -10.70
C GLY A 99 -56.42 68.13 -9.36
N HIS A 100 -57.33 67.16 -9.37
CA HIS A 100 -57.79 66.41 -8.20
C HIS A 100 -56.74 65.39 -7.72
N PHE A 101 -56.86 64.94 -6.47
CA PHE A 101 -55.97 63.93 -5.88
C PHE A 101 -56.59 62.52 -5.97
N ILE A 102 -55.80 61.54 -6.41
CA ILE A 102 -56.14 60.10 -6.39
C ILE A 102 -55.37 59.43 -5.26
N ALA A 103 -56.07 58.76 -4.35
CA ALA A 103 -55.43 57.99 -3.30
C ALA A 103 -54.65 56.79 -3.87
N LYS A 104 -53.39 56.68 -3.45
CA LYS A 104 -52.48 55.61 -3.84
C LYS A 104 -51.67 55.13 -2.64
N TYR A 105 -51.29 53.86 -2.67
CA TYR A 105 -50.49 53.22 -1.62
C TYR A 105 -49.18 52.70 -2.20
N TRP A 106 -48.08 53.08 -1.55
CA TRP A 106 -46.72 52.85 -2.04
C TRP A 106 -45.90 52.08 -1.02
N SER A 107 -44.99 51.23 -1.49
CA SER A 107 -43.98 50.56 -0.66
C SER A 107 -42.57 51.07 -1.02
N PRO A 108 -42.04 52.10 -0.31
CA PRO A 108 -40.73 52.68 -0.63
C PRO A 108 -39.53 51.91 -0.05
N VAL A 109 -38.44 51.85 -0.82
CA VAL A 109 -37.11 51.45 -0.37
C VAL A 109 -36.08 52.47 -0.86
N ASN A 110 -35.33 53.04 0.08
CA ASN A 110 -34.29 54.03 -0.16
C ASN A 110 -32.90 53.38 0.01
N CYS A 111 -32.05 53.46 -1.02
CA CYS A 111 -30.74 52.80 -1.04
C CYS A 111 -29.61 53.81 -1.35
N PRO A 112 -28.55 53.91 -0.53
CA PRO A 112 -27.45 54.82 -0.77
C PRO A 112 -26.50 54.27 -1.85
N VAL A 113 -26.11 55.14 -2.80
CA VAL A 113 -24.99 54.89 -3.71
C VAL A 113 -23.74 55.51 -3.09
N LEU A 114 -22.72 54.69 -2.85
CA LEU A 114 -21.49 55.11 -2.18
C LEU A 114 -20.34 55.28 -3.18
N ASP A 115 -19.47 56.26 -2.95
CA ASP A 115 -18.18 56.37 -3.62
C ASP A 115 -17.13 55.40 -3.03
N SER A 116 -15.93 55.37 -3.63
CA SER A 116 -14.81 54.55 -3.15
C SER A 116 -14.28 54.93 -1.75
N ALA A 117 -14.69 56.08 -1.20
CA ALA A 117 -14.38 56.52 0.17
C ALA A 117 -15.56 56.26 1.14
N GLY A 118 -16.63 55.62 0.68
CA GLY A 118 -17.81 55.31 1.47
C GLY A 118 -18.74 56.50 1.73
N ASN A 119 -18.70 57.57 0.94
CA ASN A 119 -19.63 58.70 1.05
C ASN A 119 -20.84 58.49 0.14
N THR A 120 -22.03 58.84 0.63
CA THR A 120 -23.26 58.80 -0.17
C THR A 120 -23.22 59.88 -1.23
N ILE A 121 -23.04 59.47 -2.49
CA ILE A 121 -23.04 60.37 -3.64
C ILE A 121 -24.45 60.57 -4.20
N TYR A 122 -25.30 59.53 -4.13
CA TYR A 122 -26.71 59.56 -4.55
C TYR A 122 -27.57 58.65 -3.67
N ILE A 123 -28.89 58.79 -3.74
CA ILE A 123 -29.85 57.82 -3.18
C ILE A 123 -30.74 57.31 -4.31
N VAL A 124 -30.86 56.00 -4.45
CA VAL A 124 -31.88 55.38 -5.31
C VAL A 124 -33.13 55.15 -4.47
N HIS A 125 -34.19 55.88 -4.80
CA HIS A 125 -35.54 55.71 -4.30
C HIS A 125 -36.31 54.77 -5.23
N ARG A 126 -36.66 53.59 -4.74
CA ARG A 126 -37.57 52.64 -5.43
C ARG A 126 -38.91 52.67 -4.73
N VAL A 127 -40.00 52.64 -5.49
CA VAL A 127 -41.34 52.41 -4.95
C VAL A 127 -42.04 51.27 -5.70
N GLU A 128 -42.99 50.64 -5.04
CA GLU A 128 -43.96 49.73 -5.66
C GLU A 128 -45.36 50.26 -5.38
N ASP A 129 -46.20 50.34 -6.43
CA ASP A 129 -47.62 50.65 -6.29
C ASP A 129 -48.33 49.40 -5.75
N VAL A 130 -48.77 49.46 -4.49
CA VAL A 130 -49.49 48.39 -3.81
C VAL A 130 -50.96 48.74 -3.61
N THR A 131 -51.48 49.72 -4.36
CA THR A 131 -52.86 50.21 -4.24
C THR A 131 -53.88 49.10 -4.43
N GLU A 132 -53.74 48.28 -5.48
CA GLU A 132 -54.67 47.16 -5.74
C GLU A 132 -54.67 46.16 -4.58
N PHE A 133 -53.51 45.86 -3.98
CA PHE A 133 -53.39 44.99 -2.82
C PHE A 133 -54.04 45.59 -1.56
N VAL A 134 -53.91 46.90 -1.34
CA VAL A 134 -54.55 47.60 -0.22
C VAL A 134 -56.06 47.76 -0.42
N GLU A 135 -56.52 48.00 -1.65
CA GLU A 135 -57.94 48.06 -2.01
C GLU A 135 -58.62 46.69 -1.90
N LEU A 136 -57.94 45.61 -2.31
CA LEU A 136 -58.36 44.22 -2.06
C LEU A 136 -58.50 43.97 -0.55
N LYS A 137 -57.45 44.27 0.23
CA LYS A 137 -57.43 44.09 1.70
C LYS A 137 -58.51 44.92 2.42
N ASN A 138 -58.82 46.12 1.93
CA ASN A 138 -59.90 46.94 2.47
C ASN A 138 -61.30 46.44 2.04
N SER A 139 -61.41 45.82 0.86
CA SER A 139 -62.65 45.18 0.38
C SER A 139 -62.94 43.85 1.09
N GLU A 140 -61.93 43.18 1.65
CA GLU A 140 -62.11 41.96 2.46
C GLU A 140 -62.92 42.18 3.75
N ASN A 141 -63.07 43.42 4.24
CA ASN A 141 -63.90 43.75 5.41
C ASN A 141 -65.42 43.47 5.23
N GLN A 142 -65.86 42.98 4.07
CA GLN A 142 -67.23 42.46 3.87
C GLN A 142 -67.33 40.93 3.65
N LYS A 143 -66.24 40.15 3.73
CA LYS A 143 -66.27 38.69 3.56
C LYS A 143 -65.36 37.92 4.53
N SER A 144 -65.81 37.79 5.78
CA SER A 144 -65.17 37.06 6.89
C SER A 144 -65.03 35.53 6.75
N GLN A 145 -64.86 35.00 5.53
CA GLN A 145 -64.66 33.56 5.28
C GLN A 145 -63.41 33.24 4.46
N ILE A 146 -62.88 34.18 3.66
CA ILE A 146 -61.70 33.93 2.81
C ILE A 146 -60.41 34.27 3.57
N THR A 147 -60.42 35.31 4.41
CA THR A 147 -59.24 35.75 5.17
C THR A 147 -58.75 34.70 6.16
N GLU A 148 -59.65 33.89 6.73
CA GLU A 148 -59.30 32.81 7.67
C GLU A 148 -58.63 31.63 6.94
N GLU A 149 -59.08 31.31 5.72
CA GLU A 149 -58.47 30.30 4.86
C GLU A 149 -57.10 30.77 4.32
N LEU A 150 -56.97 32.04 3.95
CA LEU A 150 -55.69 32.62 3.53
C LEU A 150 -54.67 32.70 4.67
N LEU A 151 -55.05 33.15 5.87
CA LEU A 151 -54.18 33.17 7.04
C LEU A 151 -53.74 31.76 7.45
N SER A 152 -54.66 30.79 7.41
CA SER A 152 -54.35 29.36 7.59
C SER A 152 -53.30 28.89 6.57
N LYS A 153 -53.50 29.20 5.28
CA LYS A 153 -52.59 28.80 4.20
C LYS A 153 -51.23 29.47 4.28
N THR A 154 -51.15 30.74 4.70
CA THR A 154 -49.89 31.45 4.93
C THR A 154 -49.14 30.90 6.14
N ALA A 155 -49.83 30.63 7.26
CA ALA A 155 -49.22 30.01 8.43
C ALA A 155 -48.72 28.57 8.16
N LEU A 156 -49.46 27.79 7.37
CA LEU A 156 -49.02 26.49 6.86
C LEU A 156 -47.76 26.61 5.99
N MET A 157 -47.72 27.63 5.11
CA MET A 157 -46.58 27.87 4.22
C MET A 157 -45.33 28.38 4.98
N GLU A 158 -45.48 29.23 5.99
CA GLU A 158 -44.39 29.62 6.90
C GLU A 158 -43.87 28.41 7.69
N SER A 159 -44.77 27.57 8.22
CA SER A 159 -44.42 26.33 8.90
C SER A 159 -43.66 25.35 8.00
N GLU A 160 -44.07 25.22 6.73
CA GLU A 160 -43.38 24.36 5.76
C GLU A 160 -42.03 24.93 5.32
N ILE A 161 -41.90 26.25 5.15
CA ILE A 161 -40.61 26.92 4.89
C ILE A 161 -39.67 26.71 6.07
N TYR A 162 -40.15 26.87 7.31
CA TYR A 162 -39.36 26.65 8.52
C TYR A 162 -38.94 25.17 8.67
N ARG A 163 -39.84 24.23 8.38
CA ARG A 163 -39.53 22.79 8.35
C ARG A 163 -38.46 22.47 7.31
N ARG A 164 -38.58 22.99 6.08
CA ARG A 164 -37.56 22.81 5.03
C ARG A 164 -36.22 23.44 5.39
N ALA A 165 -36.21 24.60 6.03
CA ALA A 165 -34.98 25.23 6.51
C ALA A 165 -34.25 24.36 7.55
N GLN A 166 -35.00 23.76 8.49
CA GLN A 166 -34.45 22.80 9.46
C GLN A 166 -33.99 21.50 8.80
N GLU A 167 -34.72 20.96 7.82
CA GLU A 167 -34.33 19.79 7.04
C GLU A 167 -33.00 20.02 6.30
N VAL A 168 -32.84 21.17 5.63
CA VAL A 168 -31.59 21.57 4.95
C VAL A 168 -30.45 21.77 5.95
N GLN A 169 -30.71 22.35 7.12
CA GLN A 169 -29.70 22.52 8.15
C GLN A 169 -29.23 21.17 8.75
N LYS A 170 -30.15 20.21 8.97
CA LYS A 170 -29.80 18.84 9.39
C LYS A 170 -29.01 18.13 8.29
N ALA A 171 -29.40 18.27 7.02
CA ALA A 171 -28.69 17.70 5.88
C ALA A 171 -27.25 18.23 5.75
N ASN A 172 -27.04 19.55 5.81
CA ASN A 172 -25.70 20.15 5.76
C ASN A 172 -24.80 19.68 6.92
N LYS A 173 -25.35 19.53 8.14
CA LYS A 173 -24.59 19.00 9.28
C LYS A 173 -24.16 17.56 9.06
N LEU A 174 -25.04 16.70 8.54
CA LEU A 174 -24.71 15.31 8.21
C LEU A 174 -23.67 15.22 7.08
N LEU A 175 -23.77 16.09 6.08
CA LEU A 175 -22.85 16.14 4.94
C LEU A 175 -21.44 16.55 5.38
N LEU A 176 -21.31 17.53 6.27
CA LEU A 176 -20.04 17.88 6.92
C LEU A 176 -19.41 16.69 7.65
N GLN A 177 -20.19 15.97 8.46
CA GLN A 177 -19.71 14.80 9.21
C GLN A 177 -19.25 13.66 8.27
N ALA A 178 -20.01 13.38 7.21
CA ALA A 178 -19.63 12.37 6.22
C ALA A 178 -18.34 12.75 5.48
N ASN A 179 -18.14 14.04 5.18
CA ASN A 179 -16.93 14.52 4.50
C ASN A 179 -15.68 14.48 5.41
N GLU A 180 -15.84 14.74 6.71
CA GLU A 180 -14.78 14.53 7.72
C GLU A 180 -14.39 13.05 7.84
N GLU A 181 -15.36 12.13 7.82
CA GLU A 181 -15.11 10.69 7.88
C GLU A 181 -14.43 10.15 6.61
N LEU A 182 -14.88 10.57 5.43
CA LEU A 182 -14.23 10.28 4.14
C LEU A 182 -12.76 10.73 4.15
N SER A 183 -12.48 11.98 4.54
CA SER A 183 -11.11 12.49 4.62
C SER A 183 -10.24 11.74 5.65
N ARG A 184 -10.85 11.14 6.69
CA ARG A 184 -10.15 10.28 7.63
C ARG A 184 -9.79 8.93 7.02
N ARG A 185 -10.72 8.29 6.29
CA ARG A 185 -10.49 7.01 5.61
C ARG A 185 -9.48 7.13 4.47
N GLU A 186 -9.50 8.22 3.70
CA GLU A 186 -8.48 8.50 2.68
C GLU A 186 -7.07 8.56 3.28
N LYS A 187 -6.90 9.22 4.44
CA LYS A 187 -5.61 9.28 5.15
C LYS A 187 -5.16 7.91 5.67
N GLU A 188 -6.09 7.08 6.13
CA GLU A 188 -5.79 5.72 6.59
C GLU A 188 -5.37 4.81 5.42
N LEU A 189 -6.08 4.89 4.30
CA LEU A 189 -5.72 4.20 3.05
C LEU A 189 -4.33 4.63 2.56
N GLN A 190 -4.06 5.93 2.55
CA GLN A 190 -2.76 6.50 2.16
C GLN A 190 -1.62 5.99 3.07
N GLN A 191 -1.84 5.95 4.40
CA GLN A 191 -0.86 5.40 5.34
C GLN A 191 -0.61 3.90 5.15
N LEU A 192 -1.62 3.12 4.76
CA LEU A 192 -1.46 1.70 4.42
C LEU A 192 -0.65 1.53 3.13
N TYR A 193 -0.94 2.31 2.08
CA TYR A 193 -0.15 2.32 0.85
C TYR A 193 1.30 2.73 1.07
N GLU A 194 1.54 3.77 1.87
CA GLU A 194 2.90 4.22 2.22
C GLU A 194 3.68 3.14 2.97
N ARG A 195 3.08 2.47 3.96
CA ARG A 195 3.70 1.34 4.67
C ARG A 195 3.99 0.15 3.76
N LEU A 196 3.06 -0.20 2.87
CA LEU A 196 3.24 -1.29 1.92
C LEU A 196 4.37 -0.96 0.91
N HIS A 197 4.46 0.29 0.46
CA HIS A 197 5.54 0.74 -0.40
C HIS A 197 6.90 0.76 0.33
N GLU A 198 6.97 1.28 1.56
CA GLU A 198 8.16 1.25 2.41
C GLU A 198 8.64 -0.20 2.65
N MET A 199 7.72 -1.11 2.98
CA MET A 199 8.02 -2.52 3.16
C MET A 199 8.61 -3.16 1.88
N ASN A 200 8.03 -2.87 0.71
CA ASN A 200 8.54 -3.37 -0.58
C ASN A 200 9.94 -2.80 -0.92
N GLN A 201 10.21 -1.52 -0.61
CA GLN A 201 11.54 -0.95 -0.76
C GLN A 201 12.57 -1.61 0.17
N LEU A 202 12.21 -1.80 1.46
CA LEU A 202 13.07 -2.46 2.44
C LEU A 202 13.34 -3.93 2.06
N LYS A 203 12.32 -4.66 1.57
CA LYS A 203 12.45 -6.02 1.01
C LYS A 203 13.47 -6.07 -0.12
N SER A 204 13.31 -5.20 -1.12
CA SER A 204 14.22 -5.12 -2.28
C SER A 204 15.66 -4.76 -1.87
N GLN A 205 15.83 -3.80 -0.96
CA GLN A 205 17.16 -3.39 -0.49
C GLN A 205 17.84 -4.49 0.33
N PHE A 206 17.09 -5.20 1.17
CA PHE A 206 17.60 -6.34 1.93
C PHE A 206 18.15 -7.43 1.01
N PHE A 207 17.41 -7.83 -0.03
CA PHE A 207 17.84 -8.86 -0.98
C PHE A 207 19.04 -8.44 -1.83
N ALA A 208 19.10 -7.20 -2.30
CA ALA A 208 20.28 -6.67 -2.98
C ALA A 208 21.55 -6.80 -2.12
N ASN A 209 21.44 -6.51 -0.82
CA ASN A 209 22.55 -6.64 0.13
C ASN A 209 22.89 -8.12 0.42
N VAL A 210 21.90 -8.96 0.73
CA VAL A 210 22.08 -10.41 0.99
C VAL A 210 22.91 -11.06 -0.12
N SER A 211 22.53 -10.85 -1.38
CA SER A 211 23.23 -11.49 -2.49
C SER A 211 24.60 -10.88 -2.80
N HIS A 212 24.85 -9.61 -2.47
CA HIS A 212 26.19 -9.04 -2.55
C HIS A 212 27.14 -9.72 -1.53
N GLU A 213 26.67 -9.85 -0.29
CA GLU A 213 27.42 -10.46 0.80
C GLU A 213 27.60 -11.97 0.64
N LEU A 214 26.76 -12.66 -0.14
CA LEU A 214 26.93 -14.06 -0.51
C LEU A 214 27.79 -14.27 -1.77
N ARG A 215 27.73 -13.38 -2.76
CA ARG A 215 28.53 -13.52 -4.01
C ARG A 215 30.04 -13.33 -3.77
N THR A 216 30.39 -12.37 -2.91
CA THR A 216 31.78 -12.02 -2.60
C THR A 216 32.58 -13.21 -2.03
N PRO A 217 32.16 -13.87 -0.92
CA PRO A 217 32.86 -15.05 -0.39
C PRO A 217 32.85 -16.23 -1.37
N LEU A 218 31.80 -16.39 -2.17
CA LEU A 218 31.71 -17.50 -3.12
C LEU A 218 32.77 -17.42 -4.24
N THR A 219 33.15 -16.21 -4.64
CA THR A 219 34.29 -15.98 -5.56
C THR A 219 35.62 -16.42 -4.93
N LEU A 220 35.78 -16.21 -3.61
CA LEU A 220 36.93 -16.66 -2.82
C LEU A 220 36.94 -18.18 -2.57
N ILE A 221 35.83 -18.89 -2.78
CA ILE A 221 35.77 -20.36 -2.80
C ILE A 221 36.10 -20.91 -4.20
N LEU A 222 35.43 -20.39 -5.24
CA LEU A 222 35.54 -20.92 -6.61
C LEU A 222 36.94 -20.76 -7.21
N ALA A 223 37.60 -19.61 -7.02
CA ALA A 223 38.89 -19.35 -7.65
C ALA A 223 40.04 -20.24 -7.10
N PRO A 224 40.24 -20.40 -5.76
CA PRO A 224 41.22 -21.35 -5.24
C PRO A 224 40.89 -22.80 -5.59
N LEU A 225 39.62 -23.17 -5.60
CA LEU A 225 39.20 -24.54 -5.87
C LEU A 225 39.50 -24.95 -7.33
N ARG A 226 39.20 -24.09 -8.31
CA ARG A 226 39.62 -24.30 -9.70
C ARG A 226 41.13 -24.41 -9.85
N LYS A 227 41.89 -23.59 -9.12
CA LYS A 227 43.37 -23.65 -9.12
C LYS A 227 43.90 -24.95 -8.49
N LEU A 228 43.24 -25.48 -7.46
CA LEU A 228 43.55 -26.79 -6.89
C LEU A 228 43.30 -27.90 -7.92
N MET A 229 42.11 -27.96 -8.52
CA MET A 229 41.77 -28.99 -9.53
C MET A 229 42.66 -28.96 -10.79
N ALA A 230 43.31 -27.82 -11.08
CA ALA A 230 44.27 -27.69 -12.17
C ALA A 230 45.66 -28.29 -11.85
N LYS A 231 45.98 -28.62 -10.59
CA LYS A 231 47.24 -29.29 -10.23
C LYS A 231 47.16 -30.80 -10.51
N GLU A 232 48.11 -31.33 -11.28
CA GLU A 232 48.24 -32.77 -11.57
C GLU A 232 48.61 -33.61 -10.33
N SER A 233 49.14 -32.99 -9.28
CA SER A 233 49.53 -33.66 -8.03
C SER A 233 48.36 -34.16 -7.18
N ILE A 234 47.11 -33.89 -7.59
CA ILE A 234 45.90 -34.29 -6.88
C ILE A 234 45.33 -35.57 -7.51
N GLY A 235 45.49 -36.70 -6.81
CA GLY A 235 45.00 -38.01 -7.25
C GLY A 235 43.48 -38.08 -7.45
N GLU A 236 43.03 -39.04 -8.27
CA GLU A 236 41.63 -39.14 -8.75
C GLU A 236 40.58 -39.11 -7.63
N THR A 237 40.83 -39.77 -6.51
CA THR A 237 39.92 -39.80 -5.35
C THR A 237 39.61 -38.39 -4.84
N TYR A 238 40.63 -37.56 -4.63
CA TYR A 238 40.47 -36.19 -4.13
C TYR A 238 39.86 -35.25 -5.18
N ARG A 239 40.10 -35.55 -6.47
CA ARG A 239 39.50 -34.81 -7.58
C ARG A 239 37.97 -34.91 -7.55
N SER A 240 37.41 -36.02 -7.09
CA SER A 240 35.97 -36.19 -6.84
C SER A 240 35.47 -35.23 -5.75
N ASP A 241 36.15 -35.14 -4.60
CA ASP A 241 35.71 -34.28 -3.49
C ASP A 241 35.75 -32.80 -3.86
N PHE A 242 36.82 -32.35 -4.54
CA PHE A 242 36.88 -31.00 -5.08
C PHE A 242 35.79 -30.73 -6.13
N GLN A 243 35.45 -31.69 -6.99
CA GLN A 243 34.31 -31.55 -7.91
C GLN A 243 32.98 -31.41 -7.16
N VAL A 244 32.74 -32.16 -6.08
CA VAL A 244 31.52 -32.01 -5.25
C VAL A 244 31.47 -30.63 -4.59
N MET A 245 32.59 -30.12 -4.09
CA MET A 245 32.68 -28.74 -3.60
C MET A 245 32.41 -27.70 -4.70
N GLU A 246 32.96 -27.86 -5.92
CA GLU A 246 32.72 -26.91 -7.01
C GLU A 246 31.23 -26.89 -7.41
N ARG A 247 30.61 -28.07 -7.50
CA ARG A 247 29.17 -28.22 -7.76
C ARG A 247 28.34 -27.45 -6.75
N ASN A 248 28.59 -27.67 -5.46
CA ASN A 248 27.90 -26.95 -4.38
C ASN A 248 28.13 -25.43 -4.46
N ALA A 249 29.34 -24.98 -4.78
CA ALA A 249 29.65 -23.56 -4.93
C ALA A 249 28.98 -22.93 -6.18
N GLN A 250 28.84 -23.67 -7.27
CA GLN A 250 28.12 -23.21 -8.47
C GLN A 250 26.60 -23.16 -8.24
N THR A 251 26.03 -24.15 -7.54
CA THR A 251 24.62 -24.14 -7.12
C THR A 251 24.31 -22.94 -6.21
N LEU A 252 25.21 -22.61 -5.26
CA LEU A 252 25.12 -21.37 -4.48
C LEU A 252 25.10 -20.13 -5.36
N LEU A 253 25.97 -20.05 -6.36
CA LEU A 253 26.09 -18.86 -7.22
C LEU A 253 24.82 -18.67 -8.05
N LYS A 254 24.24 -19.77 -8.54
CA LYS A 254 22.92 -19.76 -9.16
C LYS A 254 21.86 -19.19 -8.21
N HIS A 255 21.68 -19.77 -7.02
CA HIS A 255 20.64 -19.33 -6.08
C HIS A 255 20.78 -17.85 -5.68
N VAL A 256 22.02 -17.38 -5.47
CA VAL A 256 22.33 -15.97 -5.17
C VAL A 256 21.98 -15.03 -6.33
N ASN A 257 22.18 -15.48 -7.58
CA ASN A 257 21.82 -14.71 -8.78
C ASN A 257 20.30 -14.72 -9.02
N ASP A 258 19.64 -15.87 -8.95
CA ASP A 258 18.18 -16.01 -9.08
C ASP A 258 17.44 -15.09 -8.07
N LEU A 259 17.95 -15.00 -6.84
CA LEU A 259 17.46 -14.07 -5.80
C LEU A 259 17.60 -12.60 -6.22
N LEU A 260 18.74 -12.20 -6.80
CA LEU A 260 18.95 -10.83 -7.30
C LEU A 260 18.05 -10.47 -8.47
N ASP A 261 17.83 -11.40 -9.39
CA ASP A 261 17.02 -11.14 -10.57
C ASP A 261 15.56 -10.90 -10.18
N ILE A 262 15.02 -11.71 -9.27
CA ILE A 262 13.69 -11.47 -8.66
C ILE A 262 13.66 -10.12 -7.94
N SER A 263 14.68 -9.80 -7.13
CA SER A 263 14.73 -8.50 -6.43
C SER A 263 14.80 -7.31 -7.38
N LYS A 264 15.42 -7.44 -8.57
CA LYS A 264 15.44 -6.40 -9.60
C LYS A 264 14.12 -6.28 -10.34
N VAL A 265 13.47 -7.42 -10.62
CA VAL A 265 12.15 -7.47 -11.26
C VAL A 265 11.08 -6.86 -10.35
N GLU A 266 11.00 -7.29 -9.08
CA GLU A 266 10.10 -6.70 -8.07
C GLU A 266 10.27 -5.18 -7.94
N ALA A 267 11.51 -4.69 -8.01
CA ALA A 267 11.81 -3.27 -7.90
C ALA A 267 11.56 -2.47 -9.20
N GLY A 268 11.15 -3.09 -10.31
CA GLY A 268 11.02 -2.46 -11.63
C GLY A 268 12.36 -1.97 -12.22
N LYS A 269 13.48 -2.53 -11.75
CA LYS A 269 14.87 -2.13 -12.12
C LYS A 269 15.56 -3.11 -13.06
N MET A 270 14.82 -4.08 -13.59
CA MET A 270 15.36 -5.06 -14.54
C MET A 270 15.27 -4.53 -15.96
N ASN A 271 16.40 -4.06 -16.50
CA ASN A 271 16.48 -3.63 -17.89
C ASN A 271 16.54 -4.84 -18.84
N VAL A 272 15.95 -4.70 -20.03
CA VAL A 272 15.95 -5.68 -21.12
C VAL A 272 16.84 -5.15 -22.24
N GLU A 273 17.87 -5.90 -22.62
CA GLU A 273 18.84 -5.51 -23.65
C GLU A 273 18.48 -6.21 -24.97
N TYR A 274 17.58 -5.58 -25.73
CA TYR A 274 17.08 -6.15 -26.99
C TYR A 274 18.16 -6.19 -28.08
N ALA A 275 18.36 -7.38 -28.66
CA ALA A 275 19.21 -7.65 -29.81
C ALA A 275 18.46 -8.53 -30.83
N GLU A 276 18.96 -8.64 -32.06
CA GLU A 276 18.40 -9.58 -33.05
C GLU A 276 18.92 -11.00 -32.76
N VAL A 277 18.03 -11.92 -32.42
CA VAL A 277 18.35 -13.28 -31.94
C VAL A 277 17.67 -14.33 -32.81
N ASP A 278 18.44 -15.31 -33.29
CA ASP A 278 17.90 -16.51 -33.96
C ASP A 278 17.44 -17.53 -32.89
N VAL A 279 16.16 -17.45 -32.53
CA VAL A 279 15.50 -18.23 -31.48
C VAL A 279 15.67 -19.74 -31.71
N SER A 280 15.66 -20.19 -32.97
CA SER A 280 15.85 -21.60 -33.33
C SER A 280 17.26 -22.09 -33.00
N LYS A 281 18.30 -21.31 -33.35
CA LYS A 281 19.69 -21.65 -32.97
C LYS A 281 19.89 -21.59 -31.46
N LEU A 282 19.28 -20.62 -30.79
CA LEU A 282 19.38 -20.47 -29.35
C LEU A 282 18.79 -21.68 -28.62
N LEU A 283 17.61 -22.14 -29.04
CA LEU A 283 16.98 -23.34 -28.50
C LEU A 283 17.83 -24.59 -28.73
N GLN A 284 18.38 -24.78 -29.94
CA GLN A 284 19.29 -25.88 -30.24
C GLN A 284 20.57 -25.85 -29.38
N ARG A 285 21.16 -24.66 -29.19
CA ARG A 285 22.35 -24.47 -28.34
C ARG A 285 22.07 -24.82 -26.89
N ILE A 286 20.95 -24.37 -26.32
CA ILE A 286 20.62 -24.70 -24.93
C ILE A 286 20.27 -26.19 -24.79
N ALA A 287 19.50 -26.75 -25.74
CA ALA A 287 19.12 -28.16 -25.77
C ALA A 287 20.33 -29.11 -25.74
N SER A 288 21.40 -28.86 -26.50
CA SER A 288 22.54 -29.77 -26.61
C SER A 288 23.28 -30.04 -25.30
N HIS A 289 23.17 -29.15 -24.31
CA HIS A 289 23.70 -29.38 -22.96
C HIS A 289 23.04 -30.58 -22.25
N PHE A 290 21.83 -30.95 -22.67
CA PHE A 290 21.07 -32.07 -22.12
C PHE A 290 21.24 -33.38 -22.90
N ASP A 291 21.94 -33.40 -24.05
CA ASP A 291 22.17 -34.62 -24.83
C ASP A 291 22.88 -35.71 -24.01
N SER A 292 23.89 -35.33 -23.22
CA SER A 292 24.61 -36.24 -22.33
C SER A 292 23.71 -36.83 -21.24
N VAL A 293 22.76 -36.04 -20.73
CA VAL A 293 21.76 -36.44 -19.74
C VAL A 293 20.68 -37.34 -20.36
N ALA A 294 20.28 -37.06 -21.60
CA ALA A 294 19.31 -37.86 -22.34
C ALA A 294 19.84 -39.28 -22.53
N VAL A 295 21.10 -39.43 -22.94
CA VAL A 295 21.77 -40.73 -23.04
C VAL A 295 21.90 -41.40 -21.67
N GLU A 296 22.32 -40.67 -20.62
CA GLU A 296 22.48 -41.19 -19.25
C GLU A 296 21.17 -41.75 -18.67
N ARG A 297 20.02 -41.14 -18.99
CA ARG A 297 18.68 -41.53 -18.49
C ARG A 297 17.82 -42.30 -19.51
N SER A 298 18.40 -42.67 -20.65
CA SER A 298 17.68 -43.29 -21.79
C SER A 298 16.44 -42.50 -22.25
N ILE A 299 16.43 -41.18 -22.09
CA ILE A 299 15.32 -40.31 -22.49
C ILE A 299 15.43 -40.04 -23.99
N LEU A 300 14.35 -40.27 -24.74
CA LEU A 300 14.23 -39.82 -26.12
C LEU A 300 14.13 -38.30 -26.14
N PHE A 301 15.15 -37.63 -26.68
CA PHE A 301 15.21 -36.17 -26.74
C PHE A 301 15.18 -35.69 -28.19
N ASP A 302 14.10 -35.02 -28.57
CA ASP A 302 13.87 -34.50 -29.93
C ASP A 302 13.83 -32.96 -29.94
N VAL A 303 14.48 -32.33 -30.92
CA VAL A 303 14.46 -30.87 -31.11
C VAL A 303 14.01 -30.51 -32.53
N GLU A 304 12.79 -29.99 -32.66
CA GLU A 304 12.17 -29.61 -33.94
C GLU A 304 12.13 -28.09 -34.16
N THR A 305 13.02 -27.55 -34.99
CA THR A 305 13.02 -26.11 -35.32
C THR A 305 12.74 -25.85 -36.80
N SER A 306 11.74 -25.03 -37.10
CA SER A 306 11.34 -24.72 -38.48
C SER A 306 12.13 -23.53 -39.07
N GLY A 307 13.39 -23.77 -39.43
CA GLY A 307 14.26 -22.77 -40.06
C GLY A 307 14.84 -21.72 -39.10
N GLN A 308 15.36 -20.62 -39.64
CA GLN A 308 15.87 -19.49 -38.85
C GLN A 308 14.70 -18.64 -38.34
N LEU A 309 14.69 -18.32 -37.05
CA LEU A 309 13.60 -17.61 -36.39
C LEU A 309 14.15 -16.37 -35.67
N PHE A 310 14.36 -15.29 -36.44
CA PHE A 310 14.83 -14.03 -35.89
C PHE A 310 13.74 -13.31 -35.11
N ALA A 311 14.08 -12.87 -33.91
CA ALA A 311 13.25 -12.03 -33.04
C ALA A 311 14.11 -11.00 -32.31
N GLU A 312 13.58 -9.80 -32.09
CA GLU A 312 14.21 -8.76 -31.30
C GLU A 312 13.96 -9.04 -29.80
N LEU A 313 14.96 -9.61 -29.10
CA LEU A 313 14.85 -10.13 -27.73
C LEU A 313 16.17 -9.96 -26.96
N ASP A 314 16.15 -10.09 -25.63
CA ASP A 314 17.35 -10.19 -24.79
C ASP A 314 17.84 -11.65 -24.74
N PRO A 315 18.99 -11.98 -25.36
CA PRO A 315 19.43 -13.36 -25.50
C PRO A 315 19.68 -14.01 -24.13
N ALA A 316 20.31 -13.31 -23.19
CA ALA A 316 20.68 -13.87 -21.89
C ALA A 316 19.45 -14.18 -21.01
N LYS A 317 18.38 -13.38 -21.11
CA LYS A 317 17.10 -13.67 -20.46
C LYS A 317 16.38 -14.85 -21.13
N VAL A 318 16.32 -14.89 -22.46
CA VAL A 318 15.65 -15.98 -23.21
C VAL A 318 16.36 -17.32 -23.01
N GLU A 319 17.70 -17.35 -22.96
CA GLU A 319 18.47 -18.55 -22.61
C GLU A 319 18.07 -19.11 -21.23
N ARG A 320 17.81 -18.26 -20.25
CA ARG A 320 17.37 -18.69 -18.91
C ARG A 320 15.94 -19.22 -18.90
N ILE A 321 15.05 -18.66 -19.74
CA ILE A 321 13.71 -19.25 -19.94
C ILE A 321 13.88 -20.67 -20.47
N PHE A 322 14.66 -20.88 -21.53
CA PHE A 322 14.88 -22.20 -22.12
C PHE A 322 15.55 -23.17 -21.15
N LEU A 323 16.58 -22.73 -20.43
CA LEU A 323 17.31 -23.55 -19.47
C LEU A 323 16.38 -24.02 -18.33
N ASN A 324 15.52 -23.14 -17.81
CA ASN A 324 14.58 -23.49 -16.74
C ASN A 324 13.47 -24.42 -17.25
N LEU A 325 12.95 -24.25 -18.47
CA LEU A 325 11.93 -25.14 -19.02
C LEU A 325 12.49 -26.53 -19.36
N ILE A 326 13.64 -26.59 -20.04
CA ILE A 326 14.25 -27.86 -20.44
C ILE A 326 14.74 -28.63 -19.20
N SER A 327 15.38 -27.98 -18.23
CA SER A 327 15.77 -28.65 -16.99
C SER A 327 14.58 -29.17 -16.18
N ASN A 328 13.43 -28.49 -16.18
CA ASN A 328 12.20 -29.01 -15.57
C ASN A 328 11.61 -30.19 -16.35
N ALA A 329 11.53 -30.10 -17.68
CA ALA A 329 11.06 -31.21 -18.51
C ALA A 329 11.90 -32.48 -18.28
N PHE A 330 13.23 -32.36 -18.26
CA PHE A 330 14.11 -33.46 -17.86
C PHE A 330 13.92 -33.88 -16.40
N LYS A 331 13.71 -32.95 -15.44
CA LYS A 331 13.51 -33.25 -14.01
C LYS A 331 12.29 -34.16 -13.79
N PHE A 332 11.20 -33.91 -14.51
CA PHE A 332 9.94 -34.63 -14.35
C PHE A 332 9.74 -35.80 -15.33
N ALA A 333 10.46 -35.85 -16.44
CA ALA A 333 10.44 -37.01 -17.34
C ALA A 333 10.94 -38.30 -16.63
N PRO A 334 10.29 -39.45 -16.82
CA PRO A 334 10.74 -40.73 -16.29
C PRO A 334 12.02 -41.23 -17.00
N VAL A 335 12.70 -42.21 -16.38
CA VAL A 335 13.79 -42.95 -17.05
C VAL A 335 13.19 -43.74 -18.21
N GLY A 336 13.81 -43.67 -19.40
CA GLY A 336 13.19 -44.19 -20.63
C GLY A 336 12.08 -43.31 -21.21
N GLY A 337 11.87 -42.11 -20.66
CA GLY A 337 10.83 -41.17 -21.08
C GLY A 337 11.13 -40.46 -22.41
N LYS A 338 10.34 -39.43 -22.69
CA LYS A 338 10.50 -38.55 -23.85
C LYS A 338 10.42 -37.08 -23.42
N VAL A 339 11.35 -36.28 -23.93
CA VAL A 339 11.31 -34.82 -23.89
C VAL A 339 11.39 -34.32 -25.33
N SER A 340 10.56 -33.35 -25.70
CA SER A 340 10.66 -32.69 -27.02
C SER A 340 10.60 -31.18 -26.91
N CYS A 341 11.45 -30.51 -27.67
CA CYS A 341 11.48 -29.06 -27.80
C CYS A 341 11.14 -28.67 -29.24
N SER A 342 10.36 -27.62 -29.45
CA SER A 342 10.16 -27.06 -30.79
C SER A 342 10.07 -25.54 -30.80
N ALA A 343 10.48 -24.94 -31.92
CA ALA A 343 10.35 -23.49 -32.17
C ALA A 343 9.78 -23.24 -33.57
N LYS A 344 8.67 -22.52 -33.63
CA LYS A 344 7.89 -22.26 -34.85
C LYS A 344 7.35 -20.82 -34.85
N LYS A 345 7.30 -20.17 -36.02
CA LYS A 345 6.68 -18.84 -36.17
C LYS A 345 5.16 -18.99 -36.25
N MET A 346 4.42 -18.23 -35.44
CA MET A 346 2.96 -18.16 -35.49
C MET A 346 2.52 -16.69 -35.56
N GLY A 347 2.18 -16.21 -36.76
CA GLY A 347 1.91 -14.79 -36.99
C GLY A 347 3.12 -13.93 -36.63
N ASP A 348 2.95 -12.97 -35.73
CA ASP A 348 4.00 -12.06 -35.25
C ASP A 348 4.65 -12.49 -33.92
N VAL A 349 4.43 -13.75 -33.48
CA VAL A 349 5.12 -14.34 -32.33
C VAL A 349 5.99 -15.56 -32.70
N ALA A 350 7.11 -15.71 -32.01
CA ALA A 350 7.81 -16.96 -31.87
C ALA A 350 7.08 -17.82 -30.83
N MET A 351 6.63 -19.01 -31.25
CA MET A 351 6.07 -20.03 -30.37
C MET A 351 7.15 -21.07 -30.09
N VAL A 352 7.53 -21.21 -28.82
CA VAL A 352 8.45 -22.23 -28.34
C VAL A 352 7.68 -23.18 -27.43
N GLN A 353 7.77 -24.47 -27.71
CA GLN A 353 7.11 -25.51 -26.93
C GLN A 353 8.16 -26.46 -26.35
N VAL A 354 8.04 -26.77 -25.06
CA VAL A 354 8.85 -27.78 -24.37
C VAL A 354 7.88 -28.76 -23.70
N SER A 355 7.92 -30.03 -24.09
CA SER A 355 7.04 -31.06 -23.54
C SER A 355 7.83 -32.22 -22.96
N ASP A 356 7.31 -32.80 -21.87
CA ASP A 356 7.77 -34.04 -21.27
C ASP A 356 6.63 -35.08 -21.21
N ASN A 357 6.97 -36.33 -20.88
CA ASN A 357 6.00 -37.37 -20.55
C ASN A 357 6.04 -37.78 -19.06
N GLY A 358 6.25 -36.81 -18.18
CA GLY A 358 6.23 -36.97 -16.73
C GLY A 358 4.80 -37.06 -16.14
N PRO A 359 4.64 -36.77 -14.83
CA PRO A 359 3.33 -36.77 -14.17
C PRO A 359 2.44 -35.57 -14.57
N GLY A 360 2.96 -34.61 -15.34
CA GLY A 360 2.23 -33.42 -15.76
C GLY A 360 2.01 -32.38 -14.65
N VAL A 361 1.14 -31.41 -14.93
CA VAL A 361 0.75 -30.35 -13.98
C VAL A 361 -0.77 -30.35 -13.86
N PRO A 362 -1.32 -30.66 -12.66
CA PRO A 362 -2.76 -30.57 -12.41
C PRO A 362 -3.28 -29.17 -12.69
N GLU A 363 -4.46 -29.08 -13.29
CA GLU A 363 -5.07 -27.81 -13.78
C GLU A 363 -5.03 -26.70 -12.73
N LYS A 364 -5.44 -27.07 -11.53
CA LYS A 364 -5.49 -26.33 -10.26
C LYS A 364 -4.17 -25.66 -9.87
N LEU A 365 -3.06 -26.16 -10.39
CA LEU A 365 -1.70 -25.74 -10.10
C LEU A 365 -1.00 -25.08 -11.30
N ARG A 366 -1.62 -25.02 -12.49
CA ARG A 366 -0.99 -24.53 -13.73
C ARG A 366 -0.60 -23.05 -13.67
N GLU A 367 -1.36 -22.22 -12.98
CA GLU A 367 -0.96 -20.83 -12.68
C GLU A 367 0.04 -20.79 -11.51
N ALA A 368 -0.26 -21.56 -10.46
CA ALA A 368 0.49 -21.60 -9.21
C ALA A 368 1.96 -22.06 -9.33
N ILE A 369 2.30 -22.92 -10.29
CA ILE A 369 3.71 -23.33 -10.52
C ILE A 369 4.62 -22.19 -10.97
N PHE A 370 4.05 -21.06 -11.40
CA PHE A 370 4.80 -19.85 -11.74
C PHE A 370 4.85 -18.83 -10.57
N GLU A 371 4.22 -19.13 -9.43
CA GLU A 371 4.39 -18.36 -8.21
C GLU A 371 5.78 -18.60 -7.60
N ARG A 372 6.32 -17.56 -6.95
CA ARG A 372 7.66 -17.59 -6.39
C ARG A 372 7.69 -18.49 -5.15
N PHE A 373 8.73 -19.30 -4.99
CA PHE A 373 8.93 -20.22 -3.85
C PHE A 373 7.92 -21.37 -3.73
N ARG A 374 6.95 -21.47 -4.66
CA ARG A 374 5.92 -22.50 -4.61
C ARG A 374 6.47 -23.86 -5.06
N GLN A 375 7.01 -24.60 -4.10
CA GLN A 375 7.13 -26.05 -4.21
C GLN A 375 5.74 -26.67 -3.97
N VAL A 376 5.40 -27.71 -4.72
CA VAL A 376 3.99 -28.13 -4.86
C VAL A 376 3.43 -28.90 -3.64
N ASN A 377 4.23 -29.21 -2.61
CA ASN A 377 3.78 -29.93 -1.42
C ASN A 377 4.17 -29.19 -0.12
N GLU A 378 3.19 -28.65 0.63
CA GLU A 378 3.33 -28.31 2.07
C GLU A 378 2.71 -29.36 3.01
N GLY A 379 2.16 -30.46 2.47
CA GLY A 379 1.65 -31.62 3.21
C GLY A 379 2.53 -32.86 3.02
N ASP A 380 2.91 -33.47 4.14
CA ASP A 380 3.60 -34.77 4.30
C ASP A 380 4.81 -35.11 3.40
N SER A 381 6.00 -34.97 4.00
CA SER A 381 7.10 -35.94 3.91
C SER A 381 7.67 -36.33 2.53
N ARG A 382 7.72 -35.40 1.56
CA ARG A 382 8.70 -35.42 0.42
C ARG A 382 8.90 -33.99 -0.12
N SER A 383 10.02 -33.37 0.25
CA SER A 383 10.41 -32.06 -0.29
C SER A 383 11.01 -32.22 -1.70
N PHE A 384 10.23 -31.91 -2.74
CA PHE A 384 10.70 -31.76 -4.13
C PHE A 384 11.63 -30.55 -4.26
N GLY A 385 12.87 -30.70 -3.81
CA GLY A 385 13.79 -29.58 -3.66
C GLY A 385 14.19 -28.89 -4.97
N GLY A 386 14.72 -27.69 -4.80
CA GLY A 386 14.92 -26.67 -5.82
C GLY A 386 14.11 -25.43 -5.46
N THR A 387 14.65 -24.24 -5.68
CA THR A 387 14.23 -23.00 -4.99
C THR A 387 12.78 -22.52 -5.23
N GLY A 388 12.02 -23.17 -6.11
CA GLY A 388 10.70 -22.68 -6.56
C GLY A 388 10.79 -21.38 -7.37
N LEU A 389 11.98 -21.01 -7.87
CA LEU A 389 12.20 -19.74 -8.59
C LEU A 389 12.32 -19.90 -10.10
N GLY A 390 12.71 -21.07 -10.61
CA GLY A 390 13.03 -21.23 -12.03
C GLY A 390 11.86 -20.91 -12.97
N LEU A 391 10.66 -21.39 -12.66
CA LEU A 391 9.46 -21.09 -13.46
C LEU A 391 8.96 -19.66 -13.26
N ALA A 392 8.99 -19.14 -12.03
CA ALA A 392 8.67 -17.74 -11.77
C ALA A 392 9.58 -16.79 -12.56
N ILE A 393 10.91 -16.98 -12.52
CA ILE A 393 11.87 -16.21 -13.32
C ILE A 393 11.60 -16.37 -14.83
N ALA A 394 11.25 -17.58 -15.29
CA ALA A 394 10.90 -17.80 -16.70
C ALA A 394 9.64 -17.02 -17.13
N LYS A 395 8.63 -16.93 -16.26
CA LYS A 395 7.42 -16.11 -16.48
C LYS A 395 7.75 -14.62 -16.49
N GLU A 396 8.43 -14.13 -15.47
CA GLU A 396 8.84 -12.72 -15.38
C GLU A 396 9.68 -12.28 -16.58
N PHE A 397 10.61 -13.12 -17.03
CA PHE A 397 11.41 -12.82 -18.23
C PHE A 397 10.59 -12.89 -19.52
N ALA A 398 9.58 -13.76 -19.62
CA ALA A 398 8.65 -13.74 -20.75
C ALA A 398 7.79 -12.46 -20.76
N GLU A 399 7.25 -12.07 -19.60
CA GLU A 399 6.41 -10.87 -19.43
C GLU A 399 7.19 -9.57 -19.67
N LEU A 400 8.46 -9.50 -19.26
CA LEU A 400 9.38 -8.40 -19.61
C LEU A 400 9.58 -8.24 -21.13
N HIS A 401 9.39 -9.31 -21.92
CA HIS A 401 9.40 -9.26 -23.39
C HIS A 401 8.01 -9.07 -24.01
N TYR A 402 6.98 -8.76 -23.21
CA TYR A 402 5.56 -8.74 -23.62
C TYR A 402 5.07 -10.09 -24.17
N GLY A 403 5.77 -11.17 -23.82
CA GLY A 403 5.39 -12.54 -24.09
C GLY A 403 4.50 -13.13 -23.01
N ARG A 404 4.11 -14.39 -23.21
CA ARG A 404 3.37 -15.19 -22.21
C ARG A 404 3.90 -16.61 -22.17
N ILE A 405 3.98 -17.15 -20.96
CA ILE A 405 4.22 -18.56 -20.71
C ILE A 405 2.97 -19.19 -20.08
N HIS A 406 2.66 -20.41 -20.48
CA HIS A 406 1.62 -21.24 -19.86
C HIS A 406 2.02 -22.71 -19.94
N VAL A 407 1.31 -23.55 -19.20
CA VAL A 407 1.46 -25.01 -19.24
C VAL A 407 0.11 -25.64 -19.54
N GLU A 408 0.12 -26.64 -20.39
CA GLU A 408 -1.02 -27.50 -20.72
C GLU A 408 -0.65 -28.97 -20.44
N GLU A 409 -1.65 -29.85 -20.53
CA GLU A 409 -1.41 -31.29 -20.48
C GLU A 409 -0.94 -31.78 -21.85
N ASN A 410 0.14 -32.55 -21.88
CA ASN A 410 0.67 -33.11 -23.12
C ASN A 410 -0.20 -34.32 -23.54
N PRO A 411 -0.70 -34.41 -24.78
CA PRO A 411 -1.48 -35.56 -25.26
C PRO A 411 -0.78 -36.93 -25.16
N GLY A 412 0.55 -36.95 -25.00
CA GLY A 412 1.33 -38.17 -24.69
C GLY A 412 1.43 -38.54 -23.21
N GLY A 413 0.70 -37.85 -22.33
CA GLY A 413 1.00 -37.74 -20.89
C GLY A 413 2.10 -36.71 -20.63
N GLY A 414 2.15 -36.15 -19.42
CA GLY A 414 3.13 -35.15 -19.00
C GLY A 414 2.72 -33.69 -19.23
N ALA A 415 3.68 -32.78 -19.12
CA ALA A 415 3.44 -31.33 -19.26
C ALA A 415 3.83 -30.83 -20.66
N LEU A 416 3.09 -29.84 -21.18
CA LEU A 416 3.41 -29.07 -22.37
C LEU A 416 3.55 -27.60 -21.98
N PHE A 417 4.78 -27.13 -21.81
CA PHE A 417 5.07 -25.72 -21.60
C PHE A 417 5.08 -24.99 -22.94
N GLN A 418 4.28 -23.93 -23.03
CA GLN A 418 4.15 -23.09 -24.23
C GLN A 418 4.58 -21.66 -23.91
N LEU A 419 5.62 -21.20 -24.58
CA LEU A 419 6.17 -19.85 -24.50
C LEU A 419 5.89 -19.11 -25.81
N SER A 420 5.23 -17.96 -25.70
CA SER A 420 5.01 -17.02 -26.79
C SER A 420 5.85 -15.77 -26.57
N LEU A 421 6.64 -15.37 -27.57
CA LEU A 421 7.47 -14.15 -27.53
C LEU A 421 7.19 -13.32 -28.81
N PRO A 422 6.94 -12.00 -28.70
CA PRO A 422 6.86 -11.12 -29.87
C PRO A 422 8.15 -11.17 -30.70
N LEU A 423 8.02 -11.13 -32.03
CA LEU A 423 9.19 -11.09 -32.92
C LEU A 423 9.87 -9.71 -32.98
N LYS A 424 9.22 -8.66 -32.45
CA LYS A 424 9.71 -7.28 -32.46
C LYS A 424 9.66 -6.65 -31.08
N ALA A 425 10.65 -5.82 -30.79
CA ALA A 425 10.71 -4.99 -29.60
C ALA A 425 9.65 -3.87 -29.66
N PRO A 426 9.30 -3.26 -28.51
CA PRO A 426 8.50 -2.04 -28.48
C PRO A 426 9.16 -0.92 -29.28
N THR A 427 8.35 -0.09 -29.94
CA THR A 427 8.77 0.97 -30.89
C THR A 427 9.67 2.08 -30.29
N SER A 428 9.91 2.05 -28.99
CA SER A 428 10.70 3.02 -28.20
C SER A 428 12.10 2.52 -27.80
N VAL A 429 12.51 1.31 -28.21
CA VAL A 429 13.77 0.68 -27.79
C VAL A 429 14.84 0.78 -28.88
N THR A 430 16.07 1.14 -28.49
CA THR A 430 17.27 1.00 -29.34
C THR A 430 17.83 -0.41 -29.24
N LEU A 431 17.90 -1.13 -30.37
CA LEU A 431 18.57 -2.42 -30.45
C LEU A 431 20.07 -2.26 -30.15
N VAL A 432 20.61 -3.18 -29.35
CA VAL A 432 22.05 -3.30 -29.08
C VAL A 432 22.64 -4.26 -30.11
N ASN A 433 23.78 -3.89 -30.70
CA ASN A 433 24.59 -4.84 -31.46
C ASN A 433 25.19 -5.84 -30.46
N GLY A 434 24.57 -7.00 -30.32
CA GLY A 434 25.04 -8.04 -29.42
C GLY A 434 26.33 -8.68 -29.92
N ASP A 435 27.45 -8.36 -29.28
CA ASP A 435 28.41 -9.43 -28.98
C ASP A 435 27.65 -10.50 -28.18
N GLU A 436 27.93 -11.79 -28.44
CA GLU A 436 27.30 -12.88 -27.69
C GLU A 436 27.72 -12.80 -26.22
N ASN A 437 26.89 -12.18 -25.40
CA ASN A 437 27.06 -12.11 -23.96
C ASN A 437 26.85 -13.53 -23.41
N GLU A 438 27.93 -14.32 -23.38
CA GLU A 438 27.93 -15.68 -22.83
C GLU A 438 27.22 -15.67 -21.49
N LEU A 439 26.19 -16.51 -21.34
CA LEU A 439 25.61 -16.79 -20.04
C LEU A 439 26.75 -17.06 -19.06
N SER A 440 26.73 -16.43 -17.87
CA SER A 440 27.71 -16.75 -16.84
C SER A 440 27.73 -18.26 -16.64
N GLN A 441 28.83 -18.93 -17.02
CA GLN A 441 28.91 -20.39 -17.12
C GLN A 441 28.49 -21.07 -15.81
N ALA A 442 28.66 -20.39 -14.68
CA ALA A 442 28.18 -20.82 -13.36
C ALA A 442 26.66 -21.03 -13.27
N THR A 443 25.83 -20.22 -13.93
CA THR A 443 24.36 -20.37 -13.94
C THR A 443 23.92 -21.59 -14.73
N LEU A 444 24.58 -21.86 -15.86
CA LEU A 444 24.39 -23.06 -16.67
C LEU A 444 24.78 -24.32 -15.87
N LEU A 445 26.03 -24.36 -15.38
CA LEU A 445 26.58 -25.47 -14.61
C LEU A 445 25.78 -25.72 -13.32
N GLY A 446 25.42 -24.67 -12.57
CA GLY A 446 24.61 -24.78 -11.35
C GLY A 446 23.24 -25.42 -11.60
N THR A 447 22.60 -25.12 -12.73
CA THR A 447 21.31 -25.71 -13.11
C THR A 447 21.42 -27.18 -13.50
N LEU A 448 22.45 -27.53 -14.28
CA LEU A 448 22.73 -28.92 -14.67
C LEU A 448 23.12 -29.79 -13.46
N HIS A 449 23.78 -29.22 -12.45
CA HIS A 449 24.13 -29.91 -11.20
C HIS A 449 22.95 -30.11 -10.24
N GLU A 450 22.06 -29.12 -10.12
CA GLU A 450 20.82 -29.22 -9.34
C GLU A 450 19.90 -30.32 -9.90
N PHE A 451 19.75 -30.35 -11.23
CA PHE A 451 18.94 -31.33 -11.95
C PHE A 451 19.33 -32.80 -11.62
N ARG A 452 20.63 -33.11 -11.48
CA ARG A 452 21.10 -34.48 -11.20
C ARG A 452 20.75 -35.00 -9.79
N ARG A 453 20.22 -34.18 -8.89
CA ARG A 453 20.15 -34.48 -7.43
C ARG A 453 18.80 -35.04 -6.92
N TYR A 454 17.76 -35.13 -7.74
CA TYR A 454 16.36 -35.28 -7.28
C TYR A 454 15.61 -36.53 -7.78
N GLN A 455 16.20 -37.71 -7.64
CA GLN A 455 15.53 -38.98 -7.95
C GLN A 455 14.78 -39.53 -6.72
N THR A 456 13.46 -39.26 -6.56
CA THR A 456 12.38 -40.19 -6.06
C THR A 456 11.05 -39.50 -5.63
N ASP A 457 9.93 -40.14 -6.02
CA ASP A 457 8.55 -40.20 -5.47
C ASP A 457 7.56 -38.99 -5.49
N GLU A 458 6.25 -39.32 -5.60
CA GLU A 458 5.13 -38.55 -6.21
C GLU A 458 4.10 -37.87 -5.25
N ARG A 459 3.03 -37.25 -5.81
CA ARG A 459 1.97 -36.40 -5.18
C ARG A 459 0.55 -37.03 -5.16
N PRO A 460 -0.53 -36.38 -4.63
CA PRO A 460 -1.43 -35.52 -5.46
C PRO A 460 -2.21 -34.31 -4.79
N ASP A 461 -2.55 -33.26 -5.59
CA ASP A 461 -3.68 -32.26 -5.61
C ASP A 461 -4.31 -31.55 -4.33
N LEU A 462 -5.31 -30.62 -4.31
CA LEU A 462 -6.37 -30.06 -5.24
C LEU A 462 -6.75 -28.53 -5.02
N GLU A 463 -7.19 -27.83 -6.09
CA GLU A 463 -8.24 -26.77 -6.37
C GLU A 463 -8.72 -25.67 -5.36
N ASP A 464 -8.83 -24.39 -5.80
CA ASP A 464 -10.12 -23.65 -6.15
C ASP A 464 -9.86 -22.21 -6.73
N THR A 465 -10.92 -21.41 -6.95
CA THR A 465 -11.03 -20.24 -7.89
C THR A 465 -11.13 -18.83 -7.24
N ASN A 466 -11.06 -17.75 -8.06
CA ASN A 466 -10.47 -16.44 -7.65
C ASN A 466 -11.33 -15.17 -7.92
N LEU A 467 -12.51 -15.01 -7.30
CA LEU A 467 -13.31 -13.76 -7.29
C LEU A 467 -13.71 -13.36 -5.85
N PRO A 468 -13.73 -12.05 -5.51
CA PRO A 468 -14.10 -11.60 -4.17
C PRO A 468 -15.58 -11.86 -3.87
N SER A 469 -15.86 -12.31 -2.66
CA SER A 469 -17.14 -12.79 -2.17
C SER A 469 -17.88 -11.72 -1.36
N ALA A 470 -19.19 -11.61 -1.55
CA ALA A 470 -20.04 -10.67 -0.81
C ALA A 470 -21.22 -11.42 -0.19
N LEU A 471 -21.55 -11.13 1.06
CA LEU A 471 -22.74 -11.68 1.73
C LEU A 471 -23.78 -10.58 1.94
N VAL A 472 -24.99 -10.79 1.43
CA VAL A 472 -26.14 -9.86 1.54
C VAL A 472 -27.19 -10.48 2.46
N VAL A 473 -27.58 -9.77 3.51
CA VAL A 473 -28.57 -10.20 4.51
C VAL A 473 -29.67 -9.15 4.60
N GLU A 474 -30.84 -9.45 4.03
CA GLU A 474 -31.99 -8.55 3.93
C GLU A 474 -33.24 -9.44 3.89
N ASP A 475 -34.28 -9.15 4.67
CA ASP A 475 -35.47 -10.01 4.72
C ASP A 475 -36.43 -9.74 3.56
N ASN A 476 -36.57 -8.47 3.16
CA ASN A 476 -37.36 -8.06 2.01
C ASN A 476 -36.81 -8.67 0.70
N PRO A 477 -37.59 -9.49 -0.02
CA PRO A 477 -37.11 -10.18 -1.22
C PRO A 477 -36.79 -9.23 -2.39
N GLU A 478 -37.54 -8.14 -2.56
CA GLU A 478 -37.31 -7.17 -3.64
C GLU A 478 -36.03 -6.35 -3.41
N MET A 479 -35.81 -5.92 -2.17
CA MET A 479 -34.60 -5.19 -1.78
C MET A 479 -33.35 -6.09 -1.87
N ARG A 480 -33.46 -7.36 -1.44
CA ARG A 480 -32.37 -8.33 -1.52
C ARG A 480 -31.96 -8.63 -2.96
N GLU A 481 -32.93 -8.80 -3.86
CA GLU A 481 -32.67 -9.00 -5.30
C GLU A 481 -32.03 -7.75 -5.94
N TYR A 482 -32.50 -6.54 -5.57
CA TYR A 482 -31.92 -5.28 -6.04
C TYR A 482 -30.45 -5.09 -5.62
N ILE A 483 -30.09 -5.48 -4.40
CA ILE A 483 -28.71 -5.46 -3.91
C ILE A 483 -27.86 -6.52 -4.64
N PHE A 484 -28.39 -7.72 -4.86
CA PHE A 484 -27.72 -8.77 -5.63
C PHE A 484 -27.42 -8.31 -7.07
N ASP A 485 -28.42 -7.77 -7.76
CA ASP A 485 -28.28 -7.24 -9.12
C ASP A 485 -27.29 -6.08 -9.22
N THR A 486 -27.12 -5.31 -8.15
CA THR A 486 -26.13 -4.23 -8.03
C THR A 486 -24.69 -4.74 -7.92
N LEU A 487 -24.47 -5.90 -7.30
CA LEU A 487 -23.13 -6.39 -6.93
C LEU A 487 -22.62 -7.55 -7.81
N LYS A 488 -23.51 -8.31 -8.45
CA LYS A 488 -23.18 -9.55 -9.22
C LYS A 488 -22.20 -9.38 -10.39
N SER A 489 -21.92 -8.15 -10.83
CA SER A 489 -20.94 -7.88 -11.90
C SER A 489 -19.49 -7.90 -11.43
N GLU A 490 -19.25 -7.74 -10.12
CA GLU A 490 -17.91 -7.56 -9.55
C GLU A 490 -17.64 -8.46 -8.33
N PHE A 491 -18.67 -9.12 -7.79
CA PHE A 491 -18.59 -9.96 -6.59
C PHE A 491 -19.29 -11.30 -6.79
N ASN A 492 -18.77 -12.34 -6.13
CA ASN A 492 -19.46 -13.61 -5.92
C ASN A 492 -20.47 -13.44 -4.76
N VAL A 493 -21.70 -13.05 -5.10
CA VAL A 493 -22.71 -12.63 -4.11
C VAL A 493 -23.49 -13.83 -3.56
N THR A 494 -23.39 -14.07 -2.26
CA THR A 494 -24.25 -14.95 -1.48
C THR A 494 -25.36 -14.14 -0.80
N MET A 495 -26.58 -14.69 -0.77
CA MET A 495 -27.75 -14.07 -0.14
C MET A 495 -28.25 -14.84 1.08
N ALA A 496 -28.82 -14.14 2.07
CA ALA A 496 -29.51 -14.69 3.24
C ALA A 496 -30.74 -13.84 3.60
N VAL A 497 -31.75 -14.43 4.24
CA VAL A 497 -33.07 -13.79 4.50
C VAL A 497 -33.27 -13.32 5.94
N ASN A 498 -32.32 -13.55 6.83
CA ASN A 498 -32.32 -13.10 8.22
C ASN A 498 -30.92 -13.21 8.85
N GLY A 499 -30.69 -12.55 9.99
CA GLY A 499 -29.38 -12.53 10.65
C GLY A 499 -28.84 -13.89 11.12
N LYS A 500 -29.70 -14.89 11.36
CA LYS A 500 -29.26 -16.23 11.79
C LYS A 500 -28.67 -16.99 10.62
N GLU A 501 -29.37 -16.99 9.49
CA GLU A 501 -28.87 -17.56 8.23
C GLU A 501 -27.63 -16.80 7.74
N GLY A 502 -27.60 -15.48 7.92
CA GLY A 502 -26.44 -14.64 7.64
C GLY A 502 -25.21 -15.05 8.46
N LEU A 503 -25.36 -15.23 9.78
CA LEU A 503 -24.29 -15.73 10.66
C LEU A 503 -23.81 -17.12 10.24
N GLU A 504 -24.73 -18.06 9.99
CA GLU A 504 -24.41 -19.41 9.55
C GLU A 504 -23.61 -19.39 8.23
N LYS A 505 -24.02 -18.58 7.24
CA LYS A 505 -23.30 -18.42 5.96
C LYS A 505 -21.96 -17.69 6.08
N ALA A 506 -21.87 -16.66 6.91
CA ALA A 506 -20.62 -15.93 7.15
C ALA A 506 -19.50 -16.86 7.69
N ILE A 507 -19.85 -17.80 8.57
CA ILE A 507 -18.92 -18.78 9.13
C ILE A 507 -18.40 -19.78 8.08
N HIS A 508 -19.24 -20.21 7.15
CA HIS A 508 -18.86 -21.20 6.14
C HIS A 508 -18.11 -20.60 4.93
N ILE A 509 -18.39 -19.33 4.59
CA ILE A 509 -17.92 -18.71 3.33
C ILE A 509 -16.83 -17.65 3.59
N VAL A 510 -16.74 -17.08 4.79
CA VAL A 510 -15.77 -16.04 5.19
C VAL A 510 -15.72 -14.87 4.19
N PRO A 511 -16.85 -14.17 3.97
CA PRO A 511 -16.98 -13.23 2.86
C PRO A 511 -16.06 -12.01 2.98
N ASP A 512 -15.75 -11.38 1.84
CA ASP A 512 -14.92 -10.17 1.78
C ASP A 512 -15.65 -8.90 2.23
N VAL A 513 -16.98 -8.94 2.19
CA VAL A 513 -17.86 -7.87 2.67
C VAL A 513 -19.21 -8.44 3.10
N LEU A 514 -19.74 -7.93 4.21
CA LEU A 514 -21.10 -8.19 4.65
C LEU A 514 -21.94 -6.93 4.48
N ILE A 515 -23.05 -7.04 3.75
CA ILE A 515 -24.11 -6.04 3.67
C ILE A 515 -25.30 -6.60 4.46
N THR A 516 -25.76 -5.90 5.49
CA THR A 516 -26.90 -6.37 6.31
C THR A 516 -27.87 -5.24 6.63
N ASP A 517 -29.16 -5.52 6.55
CA ASP A 517 -30.15 -4.68 7.24
C ASP A 517 -30.02 -4.81 8.76
N ILE A 518 -30.50 -3.81 9.49
CA ILE A 518 -30.55 -3.81 10.96
C ILE A 518 -31.83 -4.53 11.44
N MET A 519 -32.98 -4.25 10.82
CA MET A 519 -34.29 -4.64 11.35
C MET A 519 -34.90 -5.83 10.58
N MET A 520 -34.52 -7.05 10.96
CA MET A 520 -34.99 -8.29 10.34
C MET A 520 -35.62 -9.26 11.35
N PRO A 521 -36.56 -10.13 10.93
CA PRO A 521 -37.13 -11.19 11.77
C PRO A 521 -36.11 -12.27 12.13
N VAL A 522 -36.44 -13.10 13.13
CA VAL A 522 -35.61 -14.19 13.71
C VAL A 522 -34.36 -13.71 14.44
N MET A 523 -33.48 -12.97 13.76
CA MET A 523 -32.29 -12.33 14.32
C MET A 523 -32.02 -11.03 13.57
N SER A 524 -31.96 -9.93 14.32
CA SER A 524 -31.63 -8.60 13.80
C SER A 524 -30.14 -8.47 13.46
N GLY A 525 -29.82 -7.51 12.59
CA GLY A 525 -28.46 -7.28 12.11
C GLY A 525 -27.48 -6.93 13.23
N ASP A 526 -27.91 -6.19 14.25
CA ASP A 526 -27.06 -5.83 15.40
C ASP A 526 -26.59 -7.05 16.20
N ILE A 527 -27.49 -8.01 16.43
CA ILE A 527 -27.19 -9.26 17.13
C ILE A 527 -26.22 -10.08 16.28
N MET A 528 -26.48 -10.21 14.98
CA MET A 528 -25.57 -10.91 14.06
C MET A 528 -24.17 -10.30 14.08
N VAL A 529 -24.04 -8.97 13.97
CA VAL A 529 -22.75 -8.27 14.01
C VAL A 529 -21.99 -8.55 15.31
N ARG A 530 -22.66 -8.50 16.47
CA ARG A 530 -22.02 -8.79 17.76
C ARG A 530 -21.53 -10.24 17.86
N GLU A 531 -22.25 -11.22 17.31
CA GLU A 531 -21.77 -12.62 17.31
C GLU A 531 -20.61 -12.81 16.32
N ILE A 532 -20.68 -12.22 15.12
CA ILE A 532 -19.59 -12.21 14.14
C ILE A 532 -18.28 -11.66 14.73
N ARG A 533 -18.34 -10.57 15.51
CA ARG A 533 -17.16 -9.95 16.13
C ARG A 533 -16.51 -10.79 17.24
N LYS A 534 -17.17 -11.82 17.76
CA LYS A 534 -16.56 -12.77 18.72
C LYS A 534 -15.72 -13.85 18.03
N ILE A 535 -15.88 -14.03 16.72
CA ILE A 535 -15.23 -15.09 15.94
C ILE A 535 -13.90 -14.55 15.40
N PRO A 536 -12.74 -15.12 15.77
CA PRO A 536 -11.42 -14.59 15.39
C PRO A 536 -11.24 -14.39 13.87
N GLU A 537 -11.72 -15.33 13.06
CA GLU A 537 -11.62 -15.32 11.60
C GLU A 537 -12.47 -14.21 10.96
N LEU A 538 -13.59 -13.83 11.59
CA LEU A 538 -14.53 -12.82 11.05
C LEU A 538 -14.46 -11.46 11.74
N ASN A 539 -13.68 -11.32 12.82
CA ASN A 539 -13.58 -10.10 13.61
C ASN A 539 -13.18 -8.87 12.78
N ARG A 540 -12.36 -9.06 11.74
CA ARG A 540 -11.89 -8.00 10.82
C ARG A 540 -12.74 -7.81 9.56
N MET A 541 -13.74 -8.65 9.33
CA MET A 541 -14.58 -8.58 8.13
C MET A 541 -15.30 -7.22 8.04
N PRO A 542 -15.23 -6.49 6.91
CA PRO A 542 -15.98 -5.25 6.72
C PRO A 542 -17.49 -5.46 6.73
N ILE A 543 -18.21 -4.62 7.48
CA ILE A 543 -19.68 -4.70 7.59
C ILE A 543 -20.31 -3.35 7.23
N LEU A 544 -21.22 -3.38 6.25
CA LEU A 544 -22.06 -2.28 5.79
C LEU A 544 -23.50 -2.46 6.29
N LEU A 545 -23.98 -1.52 7.09
CA LEU A 545 -25.33 -1.55 7.67
C LEU A 545 -26.33 -0.80 6.79
N LEU A 546 -27.44 -1.43 6.39
CA LEU A 546 -28.57 -0.73 5.78
C LEU A 546 -29.49 -0.23 6.91
N SER A 547 -29.95 1.03 6.83
CA SER A 547 -30.67 1.67 7.94
C SER A 547 -31.76 2.63 7.46
N ALA A 548 -32.85 2.74 8.22
CA ALA A 548 -33.92 3.71 7.99
C ALA A 548 -33.62 5.06 8.66
N LYS A 549 -34.31 6.11 8.21
CA LYS A 549 -34.09 7.52 8.62
C LYS A 549 -34.44 7.84 10.10
N SER A 550 -34.92 6.87 10.87
CA SER A 550 -35.48 7.03 12.23
C SER A 550 -34.55 6.69 13.39
N ASP A 551 -33.41 6.03 13.14
CA ASP A 551 -32.65 5.31 14.18
C ASP A 551 -31.25 5.89 14.43
N ASP A 552 -31.16 7.22 14.56
CA ASP A 552 -29.89 7.95 14.77
C ASP A 552 -29.09 7.43 15.99
N ASP A 553 -29.75 7.12 17.12
CA ASP A 553 -29.08 6.62 18.35
C ASP A 553 -28.58 5.16 18.21
N LEU A 554 -29.38 4.29 17.58
CA LEU A 554 -29.01 2.90 17.32
C LEU A 554 -27.81 2.84 16.38
N ARG A 555 -27.77 3.70 15.35
CA ARG A 555 -26.66 3.82 14.40
C ARG A 555 -25.34 4.19 15.08
N ILE A 556 -25.35 5.18 15.98
CA ILE A 556 -24.16 5.58 16.75
C ILE A 556 -23.64 4.41 17.58
N LYS A 557 -24.54 3.66 18.23
CA LYS A 557 -24.20 2.49 19.02
C LYS A 557 -23.59 1.36 18.17
N LEU A 558 -24.11 1.11 16.97
CA LEU A 558 -23.60 0.05 16.09
C LEU A 558 -22.24 0.37 15.46
N LEU A 559 -21.96 1.64 15.19
CA LEU A 559 -20.62 2.09 14.80
C LEU A 559 -19.60 1.92 15.95
N GLN A 560 -20.03 2.11 17.20
CA GLN A 560 -19.20 1.85 18.39
C GLN A 560 -19.01 0.35 18.69
N GLU A 561 -19.97 -0.49 18.31
CA GLU A 561 -19.96 -1.95 18.55
C GLU A 561 -19.36 -2.77 17.38
N GLY A 562 -18.91 -2.12 16.30
CA GLY A 562 -18.04 -2.73 15.29
C GLY A 562 -18.59 -2.83 13.87
N GLY A 563 -19.68 -2.15 13.52
CA GLY A 563 -20.01 -1.88 12.11
C GLY A 563 -19.07 -0.83 11.53
N GLN A 564 -18.52 -1.04 10.34
CA GLN A 564 -17.58 -0.07 9.73
C GLN A 564 -18.28 1.13 9.10
N ASP A 565 -19.47 0.95 8.53
CA ASP A 565 -20.20 2.02 7.83
C ASP A 565 -21.69 1.68 7.69
N TYR A 566 -22.49 2.64 7.19
CA TYR A 566 -23.92 2.47 6.95
C TYR A 566 -24.37 3.18 5.67
N VAL A 567 -25.54 2.77 5.15
CA VAL A 567 -26.25 3.35 4.01
C VAL A 567 -27.72 3.55 4.39
N LEU A 568 -28.31 4.68 4.00
CA LEU A 568 -29.71 4.99 4.30
C LEU A 568 -30.65 4.41 3.22
N LYS A 569 -31.72 3.71 3.62
CA LYS A 569 -32.80 3.29 2.71
C LYS A 569 -33.78 4.47 2.48
N PRO A 570 -34.13 4.83 1.23
CA PRO A 570 -33.61 4.34 -0.05
C PRO A 570 -32.25 4.95 -0.43
N PHE A 571 -31.40 4.16 -1.09
CA PHE A 571 -30.04 4.53 -1.51
C PHE A 571 -29.87 4.52 -3.03
N LEU A 572 -28.82 5.19 -3.51
CA LEU A 572 -28.39 5.13 -4.92
C LEU A 572 -27.50 3.92 -5.18
N GLN A 573 -27.59 3.34 -6.38
CA GLN A 573 -26.83 2.17 -6.78
C GLN A 573 -25.31 2.45 -6.74
N GLU A 574 -24.91 3.63 -7.20
CA GLU A 574 -23.52 4.09 -7.25
C GLU A 574 -22.93 4.28 -5.84
N GLU A 575 -23.74 4.73 -4.88
CA GLU A 575 -23.30 4.91 -3.49
C GLU A 575 -23.03 3.56 -2.82
N LEU A 576 -23.96 2.61 -2.96
CA LEU A 576 -23.81 1.25 -2.43
C LEU A 576 -22.56 0.58 -3.02
N LEU A 577 -22.43 0.57 -4.34
CA LEU A 577 -21.31 -0.06 -5.05
C LEU A 577 -19.96 0.59 -4.68
N ALA A 578 -19.89 1.92 -4.56
CA ALA A 578 -18.67 2.61 -4.16
C ALA A 578 -18.22 2.26 -2.74
N ARG A 579 -19.13 2.18 -1.76
CA ARG A 579 -18.79 1.78 -0.38
C ARG A 579 -18.35 0.32 -0.31
N VAL A 580 -19.04 -0.57 -1.02
CA VAL A 580 -18.69 -2.01 -1.09
C VAL A 580 -17.31 -2.21 -1.73
N ARG A 581 -17.00 -1.52 -2.85
CA ARG A 581 -15.67 -1.52 -3.46
C ARG A 581 -14.57 -1.05 -2.50
N ASN A 582 -14.79 0.04 -1.76
CA ASN A 582 -13.81 0.55 -0.81
C ASN A 582 -13.52 -0.44 0.33
N PHE A 583 -14.54 -1.17 0.80
CA PHE A 583 -14.37 -2.22 1.79
C PHE A 583 -13.62 -3.45 1.26
N ALA A 584 -13.96 -3.92 0.06
CA ALA A 584 -13.23 -4.99 -0.60
C ALA A 584 -11.76 -4.60 -0.84
N ALA A 585 -11.50 -3.36 -1.27
CA ALA A 585 -10.15 -2.84 -1.46
C ALA A 585 -9.36 -2.72 -0.15
N LEU A 586 -10.00 -2.32 0.96
CA LEU A 586 -9.38 -2.28 2.29
C LEU A 586 -9.04 -3.67 2.81
N LYS A 587 -9.97 -4.64 2.72
CA LYS A 587 -9.71 -6.03 3.10
C LYS A 587 -8.57 -6.60 2.26
N LYS A 588 -8.64 -6.43 0.93
CA LYS A 588 -7.59 -6.87 0.02
C LYS A 588 -6.24 -6.23 0.30
N ALA A 589 -6.14 -4.93 0.53
CA ALA A 589 -4.88 -4.28 0.85
C ALA A 589 -4.28 -4.78 2.19
N GLN A 590 -5.12 -5.16 3.15
CA GLN A 590 -4.67 -5.81 4.38
C GLN A 590 -4.24 -7.26 4.14
N GLU A 591 -4.98 -8.03 3.34
CA GLU A 591 -4.64 -9.40 2.96
C GLU A 591 -3.36 -9.45 2.14
N ASP A 592 -3.16 -8.54 1.18
CA ASP A 592 -1.94 -8.35 0.39
C ASP A 592 -0.74 -8.03 1.31
N LEU A 593 -0.94 -7.22 2.36
CA LEU A 593 0.10 -6.93 3.36
C LEU A 593 0.43 -8.15 4.23
N GLU A 594 -0.58 -8.89 4.70
CA GLU A 594 -0.40 -10.12 5.50
C GLU A 594 0.14 -11.29 4.64
N GLN A 595 -0.18 -11.32 3.35
CA GLN A 595 0.34 -12.26 2.36
C GLN A 595 1.79 -11.94 2.01
N SER A 596 2.12 -10.68 1.70
CA SER A 596 3.51 -10.27 1.42
C SER A 596 4.44 -10.52 2.62
N ASN A 597 3.94 -10.38 3.85
CA ASN A 597 4.65 -10.81 5.06
C ASN A 597 4.84 -12.34 5.14
N ARG A 598 3.80 -13.13 4.85
CA ARG A 598 3.90 -14.61 4.81
C ARG A 598 4.86 -15.10 3.72
N GLU A 599 4.81 -14.51 2.52
CA GLU A 599 5.74 -14.78 1.42
C GLU A 599 7.18 -14.46 1.82
N MET A 600 7.42 -13.32 2.47
CA MET A 600 8.74 -12.93 2.98
C MET A 600 9.29 -13.95 4.02
N GLU A 601 8.43 -14.60 4.79
CA GLU A 601 8.82 -15.64 5.75
C GLU A 601 9.11 -16.98 5.08
N ALA A 602 8.23 -17.44 4.19
CA ALA A 602 8.42 -18.66 3.39
C ALA A 602 9.71 -18.55 2.56
N PHE A 603 9.91 -17.40 1.89
CA PHE A 603 11.16 -16.99 1.26
C PHE A 603 12.35 -17.16 2.21
N SER A 604 12.30 -16.51 3.37
CA SER A 604 13.46 -16.41 4.29
C SER A 604 13.83 -17.79 4.84
N TYR A 605 12.84 -18.65 5.07
CA TYR A 605 13.06 -20.03 5.50
C TYR A 605 13.61 -20.92 4.37
N SER A 606 12.96 -20.93 3.20
CA SER A 606 13.35 -21.72 2.02
C SER A 606 14.75 -21.37 1.54
N ILE A 607 15.04 -20.10 1.26
CA ILE A 607 16.36 -19.69 0.77
C ILE A 607 17.46 -20.01 1.78
N SER A 608 17.22 -19.81 3.07
CA SER A 608 18.24 -20.12 4.07
C SER A 608 18.48 -21.62 4.22
N HIS A 609 17.46 -22.46 4.01
CA HIS A 609 17.64 -23.90 3.91
C HIS A 609 18.47 -24.29 2.67
N ASP A 610 18.10 -23.75 1.51
CA ASP A 610 18.68 -24.10 0.21
C ASP A 610 20.09 -23.53 0.00
N LEU A 611 20.44 -22.42 0.65
CA LEU A 611 21.82 -21.94 0.77
C LEU A 611 22.63 -22.78 1.78
N ARG A 612 22.04 -23.17 2.92
CA ARG A 612 22.77 -23.89 3.98
C ARG A 612 23.20 -25.30 3.55
N SER A 613 22.41 -26.01 2.74
CA SER A 613 22.75 -27.36 2.25
C SER A 613 24.11 -27.42 1.50
N PRO A 614 24.34 -26.66 0.41
CA PRO A 614 25.62 -26.64 -0.30
C PRO A 614 26.76 -26.02 0.53
N ILE A 615 26.51 -25.02 1.38
CA ILE A 615 27.56 -24.46 2.28
C ILE A 615 28.09 -25.56 3.21
N ARG A 616 27.21 -26.33 3.86
CA ARG A 616 27.61 -27.45 4.73
C ARG A 616 28.34 -28.55 3.95
N GLY A 617 27.99 -28.77 2.69
CA GLY A 617 28.70 -29.70 1.82
C GLY A 617 30.15 -29.27 1.56
N ILE A 618 30.38 -27.99 1.28
CA ILE A 618 31.73 -27.41 1.10
C ILE A 618 32.51 -27.45 2.42
N GLU A 619 31.90 -27.01 3.52
CA GLU A 619 32.54 -26.98 4.84
C GLU A 619 32.93 -28.37 5.34
N GLY A 620 32.01 -29.35 5.22
CA GLY A 620 32.23 -30.72 5.70
C GLY A 620 33.35 -31.43 4.95
N LEU A 621 33.27 -31.47 3.62
CA LEU A 621 34.34 -32.04 2.78
C LEU A 621 35.66 -31.28 2.97
N GLY A 622 35.60 -29.96 3.16
CA GLY A 622 36.79 -29.13 3.33
C GLY A 622 37.51 -29.40 4.65
N LYS A 623 36.78 -29.65 5.75
CA LYS A 623 37.35 -30.09 7.03
C LYS A 623 37.95 -31.49 6.93
N ILE A 624 37.26 -32.44 6.29
CA ILE A 624 37.80 -33.80 6.04
C ILE A 624 39.14 -33.73 5.27
N LEU A 625 39.21 -32.95 4.18
CA LEU A 625 40.45 -32.77 3.44
C LEU A 625 41.56 -32.02 4.23
N LEU A 626 41.21 -31.20 5.23
CA LEU A 626 42.16 -30.55 6.14
C LEU A 626 42.61 -31.44 7.30
N GLU A 627 41.83 -32.42 7.72
CA GLU A 627 42.18 -33.31 8.84
C GLU A 627 42.97 -34.52 8.33
N ASP A 628 42.48 -35.18 7.29
CA ASP A 628 43.02 -36.47 6.84
C ASP A 628 44.22 -36.34 5.88
N TYR A 629 44.36 -35.23 5.14
CA TYR A 629 45.23 -35.16 3.94
C TYR A 629 46.23 -33.99 3.89
N LEU A 630 46.55 -33.36 5.03
CA LEU A 630 47.58 -32.31 5.15
C LEU A 630 48.95 -32.68 4.55
N ALA A 631 49.28 -33.97 4.51
CA ALA A 631 50.56 -34.47 4.02
C ALA A 631 50.68 -34.51 2.48
N VAL A 632 49.56 -34.50 1.74
CA VAL A 632 49.56 -34.62 0.26
C VAL A 632 49.54 -33.25 -0.42
N LEU A 633 48.92 -32.25 0.22
CA LEU A 633 48.89 -30.87 -0.29
C LEU A 633 50.24 -30.16 -0.09
N ASP A 634 50.63 -29.31 -1.04
CA ASP A 634 51.71 -28.36 -0.84
C ASP A 634 51.27 -27.22 0.10
N GLU A 635 52.22 -26.39 0.56
CA GLU A 635 51.92 -25.30 1.49
C GLU A 635 50.92 -24.30 0.89
N GLU A 636 50.98 -24.09 -0.43
CA GLU A 636 50.02 -23.28 -1.17
C GLU A 636 48.61 -23.93 -1.15
N GLY A 637 48.50 -25.23 -1.40
CA GLY A 637 47.24 -25.95 -1.41
C GLY A 637 46.58 -26.02 -0.03
N ARG A 638 47.36 -26.19 1.04
CA ARG A 638 46.88 -26.08 2.43
C ARG A 638 46.31 -24.68 2.73
N LYS A 639 46.98 -23.62 2.28
CA LYS A 639 46.48 -22.23 2.42
C LYS A 639 45.17 -22.02 1.64
N MET A 640 45.08 -22.52 0.41
CA MET A 640 43.86 -22.43 -0.40
C MET A 640 42.67 -23.16 0.24
N LEU A 641 42.88 -24.38 0.71
CA LEU A 641 41.83 -25.17 1.36
C LEU A 641 41.39 -24.54 2.69
N SER A 642 42.32 -24.00 3.48
CA SER A 642 42.01 -23.24 4.69
C SER A 642 41.15 -22.01 4.39
N VAL A 643 41.44 -21.26 3.32
CA VAL A 643 40.61 -20.13 2.86
C VAL A 643 39.22 -20.60 2.42
N ILE A 644 39.10 -21.71 1.69
CA ILE A 644 37.80 -22.27 1.29
C ILE A 644 36.95 -22.61 2.53
N VAL A 645 37.53 -23.32 3.51
CA VAL A 645 36.82 -23.75 4.71
C VAL A 645 36.41 -22.57 5.60
N SER A 646 37.32 -21.63 5.88
CA SER A 646 36.99 -20.44 6.68
C SER A 646 35.92 -19.59 6.01
N THR A 647 35.94 -19.49 4.68
CA THR A 647 34.93 -18.77 3.90
C THR A 647 33.57 -19.48 3.93
N ALA A 648 33.54 -20.81 3.82
CA ALA A 648 32.31 -21.59 3.94
C ALA A 648 31.70 -21.50 5.36
N THR A 649 32.51 -21.61 6.42
CA THR A 649 32.06 -21.40 7.81
C THR A 649 31.52 -19.97 8.01
N HIS A 650 32.15 -18.95 7.44
CA HIS A 650 31.64 -17.57 7.49
C HIS A 650 30.28 -17.42 6.80
N MET A 651 30.11 -18.01 5.60
CA MET A 651 28.83 -18.03 4.90
C MET A 651 27.73 -18.77 5.69
N ALA A 652 28.07 -19.88 6.37
CA ALA A 652 27.12 -20.62 7.20
C ALA A 652 26.56 -19.74 8.34
N ARG A 653 27.45 -19.04 9.07
CA ARG A 653 27.05 -18.10 10.13
C ARG A 653 26.21 -16.95 9.59
N LEU A 654 26.53 -16.41 8.41
CA LEU A 654 25.77 -15.34 7.78
C LEU A 654 24.32 -15.77 7.47
N VAL A 655 24.12 -16.98 6.95
CA VAL A 655 22.78 -17.53 6.69
C VAL A 655 22.00 -17.76 7.99
N ASP A 656 22.66 -18.26 9.04
CA ASP A 656 22.03 -18.50 10.34
C ASP A 656 21.66 -17.17 11.07
N ASP A 657 22.48 -16.13 10.95
CA ASP A 657 22.18 -14.79 11.47
C ASP A 657 21.02 -14.13 10.74
N LEU A 658 20.93 -14.28 9.41
CA LEU A 658 19.80 -13.76 8.62
C LEU A 658 18.46 -14.40 9.01
N LEU A 659 18.44 -15.73 9.20
CA LEU A 659 17.27 -16.41 9.76
C LEU A 659 16.91 -15.89 11.14
N SER A 660 17.91 -15.62 11.99
CA SER A 660 17.69 -15.16 13.35
C SER A 660 17.08 -13.75 13.36
N PHE A 661 17.54 -12.86 12.48
CA PHE A 661 16.99 -11.52 12.26
C PHE A 661 15.51 -11.55 11.83
N HIS A 662 15.13 -12.46 10.91
CA HIS A 662 13.73 -12.63 10.51
C HIS A 662 12.86 -13.24 11.62
N LYS A 663 13.29 -14.32 12.28
CA LYS A 663 12.52 -14.97 13.36
C LYS A 663 12.18 -14.01 14.51
N VAL A 664 13.13 -13.16 14.90
CA VAL A 664 12.94 -12.09 15.91
C VAL A 664 11.83 -11.12 15.54
N THR A 665 11.52 -10.92 14.26
CA THR A 665 10.49 -9.99 13.82
C THR A 665 9.07 -10.53 14.09
N LYS A 666 8.85 -11.86 14.09
CA LYS A 666 7.50 -12.47 14.17
C LYS A 666 7.09 -13.03 15.53
N LEU A 667 8.02 -13.56 16.33
CA LEU A 667 7.70 -14.24 17.60
C LEU A 667 6.80 -13.36 18.50
N THR A 668 5.68 -13.88 19.00
CA THR A 668 4.97 -13.25 20.12
C THR A 668 5.92 -13.25 21.31
N VAL A 669 6.33 -12.06 21.74
CA VAL A 669 7.32 -11.90 22.82
C VAL A 669 6.69 -12.44 24.11
N ASN A 670 7.16 -13.58 24.59
CA ASN A 670 6.63 -14.17 25.81
C ASN A 670 7.31 -13.51 27.02
N PHE A 671 6.74 -12.40 27.45
CA PHE A 671 7.28 -11.61 28.55
C PHE A 671 7.19 -12.38 29.89
N GLN A 672 8.36 -12.64 30.47
CA GLN A 672 8.53 -13.21 31.80
C GLN A 672 9.59 -12.44 32.59
N GLU A 673 9.63 -12.64 33.91
CA GLU A 673 10.70 -12.07 34.76
C GLU A 673 12.01 -12.80 34.47
N ILE A 674 13.05 -12.05 34.10
CA ILE A 674 14.38 -12.55 33.76
C ILE A 674 15.36 -12.06 34.82
N ASP A 675 16.13 -13.01 35.37
CA ASP A 675 17.33 -12.68 36.15
C ASP A 675 18.50 -12.42 35.19
N THR A 676 18.76 -11.14 34.93
CA THR A 676 19.76 -10.69 33.96
C THR A 676 21.17 -11.18 34.31
N SER A 677 21.48 -11.35 35.59
CA SER A 677 22.79 -11.83 36.05
C SER A 677 23.04 -13.26 35.57
N ASN A 678 22.07 -14.16 35.78
CA ASN A 678 22.14 -15.55 35.32
C ASN A 678 22.30 -15.65 33.80
N VAL A 679 21.57 -14.83 33.03
CA VAL A 679 21.66 -14.81 31.56
C VAL A 679 23.05 -14.35 31.10
N VAL A 680 23.62 -13.33 31.74
CA VAL A 680 24.99 -12.88 31.46
C VAL A 680 26.02 -13.96 31.81
N ASP A 681 25.89 -14.62 32.96
CA ASP A 681 26.82 -15.69 33.37
C ASP A 681 26.77 -16.92 32.46
N GLU A 682 25.59 -17.34 31.98
CA GLU A 682 25.46 -18.40 30.97
C GLU A 682 26.19 -18.03 29.66
N VAL A 683 25.98 -16.80 29.18
CA VAL A 683 26.59 -16.30 27.93
C VAL A 683 28.11 -16.19 28.10
N LEU A 684 28.59 -15.65 29.22
CA LEU A 684 30.02 -15.56 29.53
C LEU A 684 30.65 -16.95 29.68
N THR A 685 29.96 -17.92 30.27
CA THR A 685 30.44 -19.30 30.36
C THR A 685 30.60 -19.92 28.97
N SER A 686 29.62 -19.69 28.09
CA SER A 686 29.65 -20.13 26.68
C SER A 686 30.81 -19.50 25.89
N LEU A 687 31.06 -18.20 26.08
CA LEU A 687 32.12 -17.47 25.39
C LEU A 687 33.52 -17.77 25.95
N LYS A 688 33.67 -18.00 27.25
CA LYS A 688 34.95 -18.39 27.89
C LYS A 688 35.45 -19.77 27.47
N SER A 689 34.59 -20.65 26.95
CA SER A 689 35.03 -21.92 26.34
C SER A 689 35.49 -21.75 24.88
N GLU A 690 34.99 -20.73 24.17
CA GLU A 690 35.36 -20.43 22.78
C GLU A 690 36.60 -19.53 22.69
N TYR A 691 36.74 -18.57 23.61
CA TYR A 691 37.85 -17.62 23.71
C TYR A 691 38.65 -17.88 24.98
N SER A 692 39.95 -18.18 24.85
CA SER A 692 40.86 -18.59 25.94
C SER A 692 40.70 -17.75 27.21
N SER A 693 40.05 -18.35 28.22
CA SER A 693 39.44 -17.64 29.35
C SER A 693 40.40 -16.87 30.24
N GLU A 694 41.65 -17.32 30.37
CA GLU A 694 42.67 -16.74 31.26
C GLU A 694 43.13 -15.34 30.83
N LYS A 695 42.89 -14.94 29.56
CA LYS A 695 43.37 -13.67 29.03
C LYS A 695 42.47 -12.47 29.37
N TYR A 696 41.17 -12.69 29.64
CA TYR A 696 40.17 -11.63 29.68
C TYR A 696 39.80 -11.20 31.11
N ARG A 697 39.99 -9.92 31.44
CA ARG A 697 39.46 -9.30 32.66
C ARG A 697 38.00 -8.88 32.43
N VAL A 698 37.06 -9.68 32.94
CA VAL A 698 35.63 -9.36 32.87
C VAL A 698 35.16 -8.82 34.23
N GLU A 699 34.60 -7.60 34.24
CA GLU A 699 34.02 -6.94 35.41
C GLU A 699 32.50 -6.80 35.23
N ILE A 700 31.71 -7.28 36.19
CA ILE A 700 30.24 -7.27 36.14
C ILE A 700 29.74 -6.43 37.31
N GLY A 701 29.03 -5.33 37.02
CA GLY A 701 28.32 -4.53 38.01
C GLY A 701 26.96 -5.12 38.36
N GLU A 702 26.19 -4.44 39.22
CA GLU A 702 24.84 -4.88 39.55
C GLU A 702 23.91 -4.83 38.33
N LEU A 703 23.21 -5.94 38.07
CA LEU A 703 22.26 -6.09 36.96
C LEU A 703 20.85 -6.33 37.53
N PRO A 704 19.89 -5.42 37.30
CA PRO A 704 18.53 -5.58 37.79
C PRO A 704 17.80 -6.68 37.00
N ARG A 705 16.76 -7.25 37.62
CA ARG A 705 15.77 -8.06 36.91
C ARG A 705 14.95 -7.23 35.94
N ILE A 706 14.53 -7.86 34.85
CA ILE A 706 13.77 -7.24 33.76
C ILE A 706 12.60 -8.12 33.35
N PHE A 707 11.65 -7.53 32.61
CA PHE A 707 10.52 -8.26 32.05
C PHE A 707 10.69 -8.34 30.53
N GLY A 708 10.73 -9.55 29.96
CA GLY A 708 11.05 -9.76 28.55
C GLY A 708 11.01 -11.22 28.14
N ASP A 709 11.27 -11.50 26.86
CA ASP A 709 11.45 -12.86 26.37
C ASP A 709 12.90 -13.31 26.59
N SER A 710 13.10 -14.37 27.38
CA SER A 710 14.43 -14.81 27.82
C SER A 710 15.32 -15.25 26.66
N THR A 711 14.75 -15.83 25.60
CA THR A 711 15.50 -16.35 24.45
C THR A 711 16.10 -15.21 23.63
N THR A 712 15.30 -14.18 23.36
CA THR A 712 15.73 -13.01 22.60
C THR A 712 16.60 -12.07 23.44
N ILE A 713 16.33 -11.89 24.73
CA ILE A 713 17.24 -11.14 25.62
C ILE A 713 18.60 -11.86 25.76
N ARG A 714 18.64 -13.19 25.85
CA ARG A 714 19.90 -13.96 25.80
C ARG A 714 20.64 -13.74 24.48
N GLN A 715 19.91 -13.63 23.36
CA GLN A 715 20.49 -13.30 22.05
C GLN A 715 21.08 -11.88 21.99
N VAL A 716 20.49 -10.90 22.69
CA VAL A 716 21.08 -9.55 22.83
C VAL A 716 22.43 -9.62 23.54
N TRP A 717 22.48 -10.28 24.70
CA TRP A 717 23.71 -10.46 25.47
C TRP A 717 24.78 -11.23 24.68
N MET A 718 24.41 -12.31 23.98
CA MET A 718 25.32 -13.08 23.14
C MET A 718 25.97 -12.21 22.05
N ASN A 719 25.18 -11.39 21.35
CA ASN A 719 25.71 -10.52 20.29
C ASN A 719 26.61 -9.40 20.82
N LEU A 720 26.27 -8.76 21.94
CA LEU A 720 27.09 -7.69 22.51
C LEU A 720 28.38 -8.23 23.15
N LEU A 721 28.31 -9.34 23.88
CA LEU A 721 29.47 -9.93 24.55
C LEU A 721 30.41 -10.61 23.55
N SER A 722 29.90 -11.35 22.55
CA SER A 722 30.74 -11.93 21.50
C SER A 722 31.54 -10.85 20.76
N ASN A 723 30.91 -9.71 20.43
CA ASN A 723 31.62 -8.55 19.88
C ASN A 723 32.71 -8.02 20.83
N ALA A 724 32.42 -7.86 22.12
CA ALA A 724 33.39 -7.37 23.10
C ALA A 724 34.64 -8.27 23.23
N PHE A 725 34.46 -9.61 23.31
CA PHE A 725 35.57 -10.58 23.29
C PHE A 725 36.35 -10.50 21.97
N LYS A 726 35.64 -10.55 20.84
CA LYS A 726 36.21 -10.52 19.50
C LYS A 726 37.07 -9.28 19.25
N TYR A 727 36.56 -8.07 19.49
CA TYR A 727 37.29 -6.82 19.17
C TYR A 727 38.38 -6.46 20.19
N SER A 728 38.35 -7.02 21.40
CA SER A 728 39.44 -6.89 22.39
C SER A 728 40.52 -7.98 22.26
N SER A 729 40.27 -9.10 21.57
CA SER A 729 41.17 -10.26 21.45
C SER A 729 42.64 -9.95 21.12
N LYS A 730 42.92 -8.91 20.33
CA LYS A 730 44.27 -8.47 19.93
C LYS A 730 45.01 -7.63 20.98
N ARG A 731 44.34 -7.18 22.05
CA ARG A 731 45.00 -6.49 23.17
C ARG A 731 45.86 -7.47 23.96
N GLU A 732 46.86 -6.94 24.65
CA GLU A 732 47.69 -7.70 25.59
C GLU A 732 46.86 -8.06 26.83
N ASN A 733 46.20 -7.06 27.42
CA ASN A 733 45.26 -7.20 28.54
C ASN A 733 43.83 -6.79 28.11
N PRO A 734 43.05 -7.69 27.48
CA PRO A 734 41.66 -7.39 27.11
C PRO A 734 40.77 -7.26 28.35
N GLU A 735 40.01 -6.18 28.39
CA GLU A 735 39.11 -5.83 29.49
C GLU A 735 37.69 -5.62 28.95
N ILE A 736 36.71 -6.23 29.61
CA ILE A 736 35.28 -6.12 29.31
C ILE A 736 34.56 -5.73 30.59
N ARG A 737 33.74 -4.67 30.56
CA ARG A 737 32.91 -4.25 31.69
C ARG A 737 31.44 -4.27 31.32
N ILE A 738 30.63 -4.87 32.17
CA ILE A 738 29.18 -5.03 32.03
C ILE A 738 28.50 -4.31 33.20
N GLY A 739 27.41 -3.60 32.95
CA GLY A 739 26.63 -2.99 34.03
C GLY A 739 25.31 -2.41 33.57
N CYS A 740 24.59 -1.79 34.51
CA CYS A 740 23.32 -1.13 34.28
C CYS A 740 23.28 0.25 34.96
N LYS A 741 22.55 1.20 34.36
CA LYS A 741 22.15 2.48 34.95
C LYS A 741 20.63 2.62 34.85
N SER A 742 19.99 2.97 35.95
CA SER A 742 18.52 2.92 36.06
C SER A 742 17.89 4.31 36.15
N GLU A 743 17.97 5.11 35.09
CA GLU A 743 17.46 6.49 35.01
C GLU A 743 16.10 6.59 34.29
N ASN A 744 15.32 7.65 34.57
CA ASN A 744 14.12 8.06 33.82
C ASN A 744 13.03 6.99 33.55
N GLY A 745 12.95 5.93 34.35
CA GLY A 745 11.96 4.86 34.16
C GLY A 745 12.42 3.73 33.22
N GLU A 746 13.67 3.76 32.77
CA GLU A 746 14.30 2.69 31.99
C GLU A 746 15.50 2.10 32.76
N ASN A 747 15.90 0.88 32.40
CA ASN A 747 17.16 0.25 32.78
C ASN A 747 18.07 0.25 31.54
N GLU A 748 19.09 1.11 31.53
CA GLU A 748 20.11 1.17 30.48
C GLU A 748 21.30 0.26 30.83
N PHE A 749 21.37 -0.87 30.15
CA PHE A 749 22.49 -1.80 30.20
C PHE A 749 23.61 -1.33 29.30
N PHE A 750 24.86 -1.64 29.67
CA PHE A 750 26.02 -1.39 28.83
C PHE A 750 27.02 -2.55 28.83
N VAL A 751 27.69 -2.72 27.69
CA VAL A 751 28.87 -3.57 27.50
C VAL A 751 29.98 -2.69 26.96
N LYS A 752 31.07 -2.57 27.72
CA LYS A 752 32.27 -1.81 27.35
C LYS A 752 33.44 -2.77 27.11
N ASP A 753 34.17 -2.56 26.03
CA ASP A 753 35.45 -3.21 25.75
C ASP A 753 36.61 -2.18 25.69
N ASN A 754 37.85 -2.66 25.78
CA ASN A 754 39.06 -1.87 25.51
C ASN A 754 39.72 -2.22 24.15
N GLY A 755 38.94 -2.75 23.21
CA GLY A 755 39.38 -3.27 21.92
C GLY A 755 39.74 -2.21 20.88
N ALA A 756 39.55 -2.54 19.61
CA ALA A 756 39.90 -1.66 18.48
C ALA A 756 39.08 -0.35 18.43
N GLY A 757 37.83 -0.37 18.88
CA GLY A 757 36.92 0.77 18.73
C GLY A 757 36.66 1.17 17.27
N PHE A 758 35.90 2.24 17.05
CA PHE A 758 35.51 2.71 15.70
C PHE A 758 35.35 4.24 15.65
N ASN A 759 35.30 4.80 14.44
CA ASN A 759 35.06 6.23 14.22
C ASN A 759 33.59 6.60 14.58
N PRO A 760 33.36 7.57 15.49
CA PRO A 760 32.02 8.06 15.88
C PRO A 760 31.08 8.43 14.72
N GLU A 761 31.61 8.86 13.57
CA GLU A 761 30.80 9.23 12.39
C GLU A 761 29.97 8.07 11.81
N TYR A 762 30.25 6.83 12.21
CA TYR A 762 29.51 5.63 11.77
C TYR A 762 28.49 5.10 12.78
N VAL A 763 28.28 5.77 13.93
CA VAL A 763 27.33 5.31 14.97
C VAL A 763 25.93 5.06 14.43
N ASP A 764 25.41 5.97 13.59
CA ASP A 764 24.07 5.88 12.98
C ASP A 764 23.91 4.72 11.97
N ARG A 765 25.02 4.04 11.63
CA ARG A 765 25.04 2.90 10.70
C ARG A 765 25.20 1.56 11.41
N LEU A 766 25.83 1.50 12.59
CA LEU A 766 26.14 0.26 13.32
C LEU A 766 24.96 -0.72 13.49
N PHE A 767 23.76 -0.18 13.70
CA PHE A 767 22.55 -0.96 13.97
C PHE A 767 21.76 -1.34 12.70
N LYS A 768 22.29 -1.04 11.51
CA LYS A 768 21.71 -1.45 10.22
C LYS A 768 22.33 -2.77 9.75
N VAL A 769 21.55 -3.60 9.06
CA VAL A 769 21.99 -4.90 8.56
C VAL A 769 23.17 -4.75 7.60
N PHE A 770 24.15 -5.66 7.69
CA PHE A 770 25.37 -5.73 6.88
C PHE A 770 26.35 -4.56 7.05
N GLN A 771 26.25 -3.75 8.12
CA GLN A 771 27.23 -2.71 8.39
C GLN A 771 28.43 -3.29 9.15
N ARG A 772 29.64 -3.09 8.61
CA ARG A 772 30.92 -3.54 9.19
C ARG A 772 31.90 -2.38 9.15
N LEU A 773 32.61 -2.15 10.27
CA LEU A 773 33.60 -1.07 10.40
C LEU A 773 35.05 -1.56 10.41
N HIS A 774 35.26 -2.88 10.36
CA HIS A 774 36.56 -3.53 10.26
C HIS A 774 36.55 -4.61 9.17
N SER A 775 37.71 -4.88 8.57
CA SER A 775 37.85 -5.87 7.50
C SER A 775 37.69 -7.31 8.03
N ILE A 776 37.32 -8.23 7.12
CA ILE A 776 37.26 -9.68 7.40
C ILE A 776 38.59 -10.19 7.97
N ASN A 777 39.71 -9.71 7.42
CA ASN A 777 41.06 -10.11 7.82
C ASN A 777 41.47 -9.56 9.20
N GLU A 778 40.80 -8.51 9.68
CA GLU A 778 41.01 -8.00 11.03
C GLU A 778 40.13 -8.71 12.05
N PHE A 779 38.84 -8.90 11.75
CA PHE A 779 37.83 -9.27 12.75
C PHE A 779 36.60 -9.98 12.13
N ASP A 780 36.51 -11.31 12.28
CA ASP A 780 35.45 -12.18 11.72
C ASP A 780 34.03 -11.93 12.29
N GLY A 781 33.06 -11.61 11.44
CA GLY A 781 31.64 -11.45 11.84
C GLY A 781 30.75 -10.93 10.71
N THR A 782 29.44 -11.19 10.79
CA THR A 782 28.50 -11.07 9.66
C THR A 782 27.97 -9.66 9.39
N GLY A 783 28.09 -8.74 10.36
CA GLY A 783 27.45 -7.41 10.28
C GLY A 783 25.94 -7.42 10.52
N VAL A 784 25.36 -8.55 10.94
CA VAL A 784 23.91 -8.69 11.21
C VAL A 784 23.61 -8.60 12.72
N GLY A 785 24.52 -9.04 13.59
CA GLY A 785 24.30 -9.17 15.03
C GLY A 785 23.85 -7.90 15.76
N LEU A 786 24.39 -6.71 15.44
CA LEU A 786 23.95 -5.45 16.05
C LEU A 786 22.55 -5.02 15.56
N ALA A 787 22.17 -5.36 14.33
CA ALA A 787 20.81 -5.14 13.84
C ALA A 787 19.80 -6.07 14.53
N ILE A 788 20.20 -7.31 14.85
CA ILE A 788 19.42 -8.22 15.71
C ILE A 788 19.21 -7.58 17.09
N VAL A 789 20.27 -7.06 17.73
CA VAL A 789 20.19 -6.37 19.04
C VAL A 789 19.18 -5.22 18.98
N ALA A 790 19.32 -4.31 18.00
CA ALA A 790 18.42 -3.18 17.83
C ALA A 790 16.96 -3.60 17.65
N ARG A 791 16.71 -4.66 16.86
CA ARG A 791 15.36 -5.19 16.61
C ARG A 791 14.74 -5.80 17.86
N ILE A 792 15.49 -6.62 18.62
CA ILE A 792 14.99 -7.24 19.85
C ILE A 792 14.66 -6.16 20.88
N VAL A 793 15.58 -5.23 21.12
CA VAL A 793 15.43 -4.16 22.10
C VAL A 793 14.24 -3.26 21.76
N SER A 794 14.08 -2.88 20.49
CA SER A 794 12.92 -2.11 20.02
C SER A 794 11.58 -2.82 20.27
N ARG A 795 11.50 -4.15 20.06
CA ARG A 795 10.29 -4.94 20.35
C ARG A 795 9.97 -5.06 21.85
N HIS A 796 10.96 -4.84 22.72
CA HIS A 796 10.76 -4.73 24.17
C HIS A 796 10.48 -3.28 24.62
N GLY A 797 10.23 -2.34 23.70
CA GLY A 797 9.98 -0.93 24.01
C GLY A 797 11.25 -0.14 24.37
N GLY A 798 12.42 -0.69 24.08
CA GLY A 798 13.74 -0.14 24.42
C GLY A 798 14.42 0.62 23.29
N ARG A 799 15.61 1.15 23.57
CA ARG A 799 16.48 1.87 22.60
C ARG A 799 17.92 1.36 22.65
N VAL A 800 18.68 1.57 21.58
CA VAL A 800 20.11 1.23 21.50
C VAL A 800 20.94 2.44 21.12
N ARG A 801 22.19 2.51 21.61
CA ARG A 801 23.18 3.52 21.23
C ARG A 801 24.59 2.97 21.42
N ALA A 802 25.59 3.60 20.82
CA ALA A 802 26.98 3.21 20.97
C ALA A 802 27.89 4.43 21.06
N GLU A 803 28.94 4.33 21.87
CA GLU A 803 30.04 5.28 22.00
C GLU A 803 31.34 4.56 21.71
N SER A 804 32.30 5.19 21.02
CA SER A 804 33.63 4.60 20.82
C SER A 804 34.66 5.67 20.51
N THR A 805 35.93 5.29 20.65
CA THR A 805 37.07 6.05 20.14
C THR A 805 38.07 5.05 19.56
N VAL A 806 38.60 5.35 18.38
CA VAL A 806 39.56 4.48 17.68
C VAL A 806 40.75 4.18 18.59
N ASP A 807 41.12 2.91 18.66
CA ASP A 807 42.14 2.33 19.54
C ASP A 807 41.94 2.57 21.05
N GLN A 808 40.72 2.90 21.51
CA GLN A 808 40.37 2.99 22.93
C GLN A 808 39.16 2.11 23.33
N GLY A 809 38.63 1.32 22.39
CA GLY A 809 37.50 0.41 22.59
C GLY A 809 36.13 1.05 22.33
N ALA A 810 35.07 0.28 22.53
CA ALA A 810 33.70 0.72 22.38
C ALA A 810 32.87 0.52 23.65
N THR A 811 31.73 1.19 23.74
CA THR A 811 30.68 0.93 24.72
C THR A 811 29.34 0.93 24.01
N PHE A 812 28.68 -0.22 24.02
CA PHE A 812 27.34 -0.42 23.48
C PHE A 812 26.34 -0.37 24.62
N TYR A 813 25.23 0.33 24.40
CA TYR A 813 24.17 0.51 25.38
C TYR A 813 22.84 0.01 24.79
N PHE A 814 22.01 -0.58 25.64
CA PHE A 814 20.61 -0.83 25.35
C PHE A 814 19.74 -0.54 26.57
N SER A 815 18.63 0.16 26.37
CA SER A 815 17.64 0.42 27.41
C SER A 815 16.45 -0.53 27.31
N LEU A 816 15.85 -0.86 28.44
CA LEU A 816 14.58 -1.57 28.54
C LEU A 816 13.66 -0.83 29.54
N PRO A 817 12.34 -0.79 29.34
CA PRO A 817 11.41 -0.21 30.31
C PRO A 817 11.53 -0.87 31.68
N LYS A 818 11.46 -0.09 32.77
CA LYS A 818 11.30 -0.66 34.10
C LYS A 818 9.92 -1.30 34.24
N VAL A 819 9.87 -2.38 35.00
CA VAL A 819 8.61 -2.98 35.47
C VAL A 819 7.86 -1.93 36.30
N LYS A 820 6.54 -1.79 36.08
CA LYS A 820 5.65 -0.96 36.89
C LYS A 820 5.15 -1.71 38.12
#